data_AF-A0A1M7Z9P1-F1
#
_entry.id   AF-A0A1M7Z9P1-F1
#
_cell.length_a   1.000
_cell.length_b   1.000
_cell.length_c   1.000
_cell.angle_alpha   90.00
_cell.angle_beta   90.00
_cell.angle_gamma   90.00
#
_symmetry.space_group_name_H-M   'P 1'
#
loop_
_entity.id
_entity.type
_entity.pdbx_description
1 polymer ?
#
loop_
_entity_poly.entity_id
_entity_poly.type
_entity_poly.pdbx_seq_one_letter_code
_entity_poly.pdbx_strand_id
1 'polypeptide(L)'
;MSPNPRERVQEALDIYYRYWERYLTGNQEEFTELIDDAYELIGTSESEICHNKAEGIDFFKSQKDEIVGVTEMRNRKVITKDLENMVLILEDCDLYIFSETGWSLYSALRLSTLMRLTDSGWKVSQQHGSFPDYRVHEGETLAIEKITKENLELKDAVKRRTLELESKNRELEIQNSLERIRGLVAAMKKSQDLLEIMVIMRSEFVGLGHEAHYFWHMRWLPERYEKAMTSGDGSQIGMVMTLPRQIHGDILEVAEWEKGSDPIFVLAMDTESAVDYVHKMVTWGDFEKIDPQAPTLDDIRHIGGLTFVMARTSHGEIGYSLPGTVPNPPQEDMNTLARFAKVFDLAYKRFEDLRKAEEQAREGQIEVALERVRTSAMAMRHSDDLVNCTKVVFDELEKLELNMERSGIGIFNKENQDCQLYTTVVNPKGKKELSLGVTSLTIHPMLIQTFEAWENQKALSYTLEGKDLKDYYDIVSHSDFILSDEVLRKSSALSREYYHYSPFSAGGLYFFSDVEPNPEDKRILKRFAEVFDLTYTRFLDLQKAEAQARESQIEAALERVRSRTMAMHRSDELEDASVLLEEEVRKLGIQTWGCAFHIYDETSTDDVPWDLEWFTSAGGMLPFYKTPREYMFLRYYEYSKKGKPLYIEEFGPDVIESHYDYLKSLPVLGEALKELSANGVPLPPRQYDHVAYFKHGHLLFITYEPVPDAHDIFIRFAKVFDQTYTRFLDLQKAEAQAEEAQIELSLERIRAQVTAMRESTDLFDIVVNMRKEFVSLGHEADYFWHMRWLEKSYEMSMTSEDGNRIGMVISLPKQVHESYPELANWETGNKPSYVMALNGEEAWRYLENMNTHGHYEQADPNAPTKDEILQIGGLTFILARTSHGEIGFSLAGEIPNPPQESIDTLVRFAGVFDLAYKRFEDLKKAEANAQKAAKDLIVIKEAKKKAEKALIELKAAQEQLIQQEKLASLGQLTAGIAHEIKNPLNFVNNFSELSTELIDEVFDELGNLESSDTKEEIIAILEDVKSNLVKVHEHGSRADSIVKSMLQHSRSSGTKLESKEINPIIKEFVNLAFHGMRAGKNPINVTIDLQLDEHVGELQIISEDFSRVILNLCNNAFDAMRDKLNSVGASNYEAKLRVITKASKNAIQIDIQDNGPGIPKEIRDKVLQPFFTTKKGTEGTGLGLSISHDIIKAHGGEIKIKSSEEGKGTTFHLLFPKT
;
A
#
# COMPACT_ATOMS: atom_id res chain seq x y z
N MET A 1 9.85 -128.58 -9.47
CA MET A 1 10.61 -127.33 -9.26
C MET A 1 9.98 -126.31 -10.18
N SER A 2 9.29 -125.31 -9.64
CA SER A 2 8.65 -124.28 -10.45
C SER A 2 9.72 -123.45 -11.17
N PRO A 3 9.61 -123.19 -12.48
CA PRO A 3 10.62 -122.44 -13.24
C PRO A 3 10.81 -121.02 -12.68
N ASN A 4 12.01 -120.47 -12.87
CA ASN A 4 12.41 -119.15 -12.38
C ASN A 4 11.43 -118.08 -12.90
N PRO A 5 10.88 -117.18 -12.05
CA PRO A 5 9.97 -116.11 -12.47
C PRO A 5 10.45 -115.31 -13.70
N ARG A 6 11.77 -115.08 -13.82
CA ARG A 6 12.34 -114.39 -14.97
C ARG A 6 12.27 -115.17 -16.28
N GLU A 7 12.48 -116.48 -16.24
CA GLU A 7 12.38 -117.33 -17.46
C GLU A 7 10.94 -117.41 -17.93
N ARG A 8 9.98 -117.52 -17.00
CA ARG A 8 8.55 -117.58 -17.30
C ARG A 8 8.02 -116.30 -17.96
N VAL A 9 8.44 -115.14 -17.46
CA VAL A 9 8.10 -113.84 -18.06
C VAL A 9 8.69 -113.71 -19.46
N GLN A 10 9.93 -114.20 -19.68
CA GLN A 10 10.55 -114.16 -21.00
C GLN A 10 9.83 -115.08 -22.00
N GLU A 11 9.49 -116.31 -21.60
CA GLU A 11 8.71 -117.23 -22.44
C GLU A 11 7.33 -116.65 -22.81
N ALA A 12 6.65 -116.00 -21.86
CA ALA A 12 5.39 -115.33 -22.12
C ALA A 12 5.54 -114.13 -23.07
N LEU A 13 6.61 -113.34 -22.92
CA LEU A 13 6.94 -112.22 -23.81
C LEU A 13 7.22 -112.66 -25.24
N ASP A 14 7.95 -113.76 -25.43
CA ASP A 14 8.27 -114.27 -26.77
C ASP A 14 6.99 -114.70 -27.52
N ILE A 15 6.02 -115.31 -26.81
CA ILE A 15 4.70 -115.63 -27.37
C ILE A 15 3.88 -114.36 -27.64
N TYR A 16 3.95 -113.35 -26.78
CA TYR A 16 3.29 -112.06 -26.99
C TYR A 16 3.80 -111.31 -28.23
N TYR A 17 5.12 -111.30 -28.46
CA TYR A 17 5.67 -110.68 -29.67
C TYR A 17 5.27 -111.45 -30.93
N ARG A 18 5.30 -112.79 -30.88
CA ARG A 18 4.79 -113.63 -31.98
C ARG A 18 3.32 -113.37 -32.24
N TYR A 19 2.50 -113.20 -31.20
CA TYR A 19 1.08 -112.87 -31.34
C TYR A 19 0.87 -111.60 -32.18
N TRP A 20 1.55 -110.49 -31.83
CA TRP A 20 1.43 -109.23 -32.57
C TRP A 20 2.05 -109.29 -33.96
N GLU A 21 3.16 -110.00 -34.12
CA GLU A 21 3.76 -110.23 -35.43
C GLU A 21 2.77 -110.98 -36.34
N ARG A 22 2.11 -112.03 -35.86
CA ARG A 22 1.12 -112.78 -36.64
C ARG A 22 -0.15 -111.97 -36.90
N TYR A 23 -0.56 -111.14 -35.95
CA TYR A 23 -1.69 -110.24 -36.12
C TYR A 23 -1.41 -109.22 -37.25
N LEU A 24 -0.28 -108.53 -37.22
CA LEU A 24 0.07 -107.51 -38.21
C LEU A 24 0.44 -108.08 -39.59
N THR A 25 0.88 -109.34 -39.65
CA THR A 25 1.20 -110.04 -40.92
C THR A 25 0.02 -110.80 -41.52
N GLY A 26 -1.11 -110.90 -40.81
CA GLY A 26 -2.32 -111.56 -41.31
C GLY A 26 -2.29 -113.10 -41.25
N ASN A 27 -1.38 -113.72 -40.50
CA ASN A 27 -1.25 -115.19 -40.43
C ASN A 27 -2.27 -115.80 -39.45
N GLN A 28 -3.43 -116.18 -39.98
CA GLN A 28 -4.57 -116.66 -39.21
C GLN A 28 -4.33 -118.00 -38.49
N GLU A 29 -3.65 -118.96 -39.13
CA GLU A 29 -3.42 -120.30 -38.55
C GLU A 29 -2.58 -120.19 -37.27
N GLU A 30 -1.42 -119.53 -37.34
CA GLU A 30 -0.56 -119.35 -36.17
C GLU A 30 -1.18 -118.43 -35.13
N PHE A 31 -1.92 -117.38 -35.54
CA PHE A 31 -2.65 -116.52 -34.60
C PHE A 31 -3.64 -117.32 -33.74
N THR A 32 -4.41 -118.22 -34.39
CA THR A 32 -5.39 -119.08 -33.73
C THR A 32 -4.74 -120.02 -32.71
N GLU A 33 -3.52 -120.48 -32.99
CA GLU A 33 -2.78 -121.31 -32.05
C GLU A 33 -2.31 -120.52 -30.82
N LEU A 34 -2.04 -119.21 -30.93
CA LEU A 34 -1.45 -118.41 -29.86
C LEU A 34 -2.46 -117.90 -28.81
N ILE A 35 -3.77 -118.01 -29.08
CA ILE A 35 -4.85 -117.58 -28.18
C ILE A 35 -5.46 -118.74 -27.38
N ASP A 36 -5.82 -118.47 -26.13
CA ASP A 36 -6.46 -119.39 -25.19
C ASP A 36 -7.92 -119.66 -25.61
N ASP A 37 -8.51 -120.79 -25.19
CA ASP A 37 -9.90 -121.10 -25.53
C ASP A 37 -10.89 -120.15 -24.83
N ALA A 38 -10.51 -119.60 -23.67
CA ALA A 38 -11.23 -118.54 -22.95
C ALA A 38 -10.71 -117.14 -23.29
N TYR A 39 -10.25 -116.93 -24.53
CA TYR A 39 -9.75 -115.63 -25.00
C TYR A 39 -10.83 -114.54 -24.93
N GLU A 40 -10.50 -113.45 -24.26
CA GLU A 40 -11.30 -112.22 -24.24
C GLU A 40 -10.55 -111.04 -24.86
N LEU A 41 -11.19 -110.32 -25.78
CA LEU A 41 -10.68 -109.05 -26.31
C LEU A 41 -11.68 -107.96 -25.95
N ILE A 42 -11.18 -106.84 -25.42
CA ILE A 42 -11.97 -105.62 -25.23
C ILE A 42 -11.29 -104.52 -26.04
N GLY A 43 -11.82 -104.21 -27.21
CA GLY A 43 -11.38 -103.07 -28.01
C GLY A 43 -11.85 -101.73 -27.44
N THR A 44 -11.76 -100.71 -28.27
CA THR A 44 -12.14 -99.35 -27.90
C THR A 44 -13.65 -99.10 -27.92
N SER A 45 -14.43 -99.86 -28.69
CA SER A 45 -15.89 -99.71 -28.84
C SER A 45 -16.67 -100.98 -28.45
N GLU A 46 -17.98 -100.86 -28.16
CA GLU A 46 -18.84 -101.99 -27.71
C GLU A 46 -18.92 -103.14 -28.75
N SER A 47 -18.71 -102.85 -30.02
CA SER A 47 -18.67 -103.84 -31.11
C SER A 47 -17.33 -104.59 -31.23
N GLU A 48 -16.30 -104.21 -30.46
CA GLU A 48 -14.96 -104.81 -30.45
C GLU A 48 -14.72 -105.69 -29.22
N ILE A 49 -15.79 -106.27 -28.65
CA ILE A 49 -15.72 -107.18 -27.53
C ILE A 49 -15.84 -108.62 -28.04
N CYS A 50 -14.81 -109.43 -27.81
CA CYS A 50 -14.82 -110.87 -28.05
C CYS A 50 -14.81 -111.59 -26.71
N HIS A 51 -15.73 -112.53 -26.50
CA HIS A 51 -15.86 -113.28 -25.24
C HIS A 51 -15.28 -114.70 -25.30
N ASN A 52 -14.90 -115.14 -26.49
CA ASN A 52 -14.30 -116.45 -26.69
C ASN A 52 -13.38 -116.47 -27.92
N LYS A 53 -12.64 -117.57 -28.05
CA LYS A 53 -11.70 -117.81 -29.16
C LYS A 53 -12.34 -117.73 -30.55
N ALA A 54 -13.57 -118.21 -30.73
CA ALA A 54 -14.21 -118.18 -32.05
C ALA A 54 -14.52 -116.73 -32.49
N GLU A 55 -15.04 -115.92 -31.57
CA GLU A 55 -15.28 -114.48 -31.79
C GLU A 55 -13.97 -113.73 -32.06
N GLY A 56 -12.90 -114.04 -31.32
CA GLY A 56 -11.59 -113.42 -31.54
C GLY A 56 -11.00 -113.72 -32.93
N ILE A 57 -11.21 -114.94 -33.46
CA ILE A 57 -10.77 -115.31 -34.81
C ILE A 57 -11.60 -114.56 -35.87
N ASP A 58 -12.90 -114.41 -35.67
CA ASP A 58 -13.77 -113.72 -36.63
C ASP A 58 -13.51 -112.20 -36.63
N PHE A 59 -13.24 -111.60 -35.47
CA PHE A 59 -12.80 -110.21 -35.36
C PHE A 59 -11.46 -109.97 -36.08
N PHE A 60 -10.50 -110.88 -35.91
CA PHE A 60 -9.23 -110.82 -36.65
C PHE A 60 -9.45 -110.85 -38.17
N LYS A 61 -10.34 -111.73 -38.67
CA LYS A 61 -10.64 -111.82 -40.11
C LYS A 61 -11.27 -110.55 -40.66
N SER A 62 -12.19 -109.91 -39.92
CA SER A 62 -12.82 -108.67 -40.38
C SER A 62 -11.84 -107.50 -40.46
N GLN A 63 -10.80 -107.50 -39.62
CA GLN A 63 -9.85 -106.41 -39.50
C GLN A 63 -8.57 -106.57 -40.35
N LYS A 64 -8.25 -107.80 -40.79
CA LYS A 64 -6.94 -108.08 -41.42
C LYS A 64 -6.68 -107.21 -42.66
N ASP A 65 -7.68 -106.97 -43.50
CA ASP A 65 -7.50 -106.32 -44.80
C ASP A 65 -7.25 -104.80 -44.65
N GLU A 66 -7.62 -104.21 -43.51
CA GLU A 66 -7.39 -102.80 -43.17
C GLU A 66 -6.07 -102.54 -42.41
N ILE A 67 -5.45 -103.60 -41.88
CA ILE A 67 -4.29 -103.51 -40.98
C ILE A 67 -3.01 -104.02 -41.67
N VAL A 68 -3.09 -105.12 -42.42
CA VAL A 68 -1.92 -105.81 -42.99
C VAL A 68 -1.25 -104.95 -44.06
N GLY A 69 0.05 -104.67 -43.87
CA GLY A 69 0.87 -103.93 -44.84
C GLY A 69 0.69 -102.41 -44.84
N VAL A 70 -0.28 -101.88 -44.07
CA VAL A 70 -0.57 -100.44 -43.98
C VAL A 70 -0.43 -99.87 -42.57
N THR A 71 -0.18 -100.71 -41.56
CA THR A 71 0.05 -100.30 -40.17
C THR A 71 1.39 -100.78 -39.63
N GLU A 72 2.00 -99.99 -38.75
CA GLU A 72 3.24 -100.36 -38.05
C GLU A 72 3.24 -99.80 -36.63
N MET A 73 3.61 -100.61 -35.65
CA MET A 73 3.79 -100.16 -34.25
C MET A 73 5.25 -99.75 -34.03
N ARG A 74 5.47 -98.47 -33.73
CA ARG A 74 6.80 -97.89 -33.46
C ARG A 74 6.91 -97.44 -32.00
N ASN A 75 8.12 -97.13 -31.55
CA ASN A 75 8.39 -96.60 -30.20
C ASN A 75 7.82 -97.45 -29.03
N ARG A 76 7.83 -98.77 -29.21
CA ARG A 76 7.25 -99.78 -28.31
C ARG A 76 7.92 -99.77 -26.93
N LYS A 77 7.16 -99.62 -25.84
CA LYS A 77 7.60 -99.70 -24.44
C LYS A 77 6.78 -100.74 -23.70
N VAL A 78 7.41 -101.86 -23.37
CA VAL A 78 6.74 -103.01 -22.73
C VAL A 78 7.13 -103.12 -21.25
N ILE A 79 6.14 -103.29 -20.38
CA ILE A 79 6.26 -103.52 -18.94
C ILE A 79 5.54 -104.81 -18.60
N THR A 80 6.20 -105.73 -17.91
CA THR A 80 5.60 -107.02 -17.53
C THR A 80 5.45 -107.17 -16.02
N LYS A 81 4.43 -107.93 -15.61
CA LYS A 81 4.16 -108.28 -14.22
C LYS A 81 3.80 -109.75 -14.12
N ASP A 82 4.65 -110.52 -13.43
CA ASP A 82 4.39 -111.93 -13.12
C ASP A 82 3.30 -112.03 -12.04
N LEU A 83 2.27 -112.85 -12.29
CA LEU A 83 1.11 -113.09 -11.44
C LEU A 83 0.97 -114.58 -11.13
N GLU A 84 2.11 -115.23 -10.86
CA GLU A 84 2.24 -116.67 -10.63
C GLU A 84 1.82 -117.51 -11.83
N ASN A 85 0.54 -117.79 -12.07
CA ASN A 85 0.10 -118.63 -13.20
C ASN A 85 -0.23 -117.85 -14.47
N MET A 86 -0.06 -116.53 -14.43
CA MET A 86 -0.30 -115.60 -15.54
C MET A 86 0.79 -114.53 -15.60
N VAL A 87 0.98 -113.92 -16.76
CA VAL A 87 1.87 -112.75 -16.93
C VAL A 87 1.06 -111.63 -17.57
N LEU A 88 0.96 -110.49 -16.89
CA LEU A 88 0.38 -109.28 -17.46
C LEU A 88 1.46 -108.50 -18.21
N ILE A 89 1.19 -108.16 -19.46
CA ILE A 89 2.04 -107.38 -20.35
C ILE A 89 1.33 -106.07 -20.66
N LEU A 90 1.92 -104.96 -20.29
CA LEU A 90 1.46 -103.62 -20.60
C LEU A 90 2.39 -103.03 -21.65
N GLU A 91 1.84 -102.51 -22.74
CA GLU A 91 2.63 -101.92 -23.81
C GLU A 91 2.08 -100.56 -24.23
N ASP A 92 2.93 -99.53 -24.19
CA ASP A 92 2.68 -98.25 -24.84
C ASP A 92 3.45 -98.20 -26.16
N CYS A 93 2.80 -97.86 -27.26
CA CYS A 93 3.43 -97.74 -28.57
C CYS A 93 2.77 -96.65 -29.41
N ASP A 94 3.39 -96.27 -30.52
CA ASP A 94 2.82 -95.36 -31.49
C ASP A 94 2.34 -96.16 -32.71
N LEU A 95 1.07 -96.04 -33.06
CA LEU A 95 0.52 -96.65 -34.26
C LEU A 95 0.75 -95.70 -35.46
N TYR A 96 1.47 -96.18 -36.47
CA TYR A 96 1.67 -95.48 -37.73
C TYR A 96 0.84 -96.12 -38.83
N ILE A 97 0.32 -95.29 -39.73
CA ILE A 97 -0.42 -95.69 -40.93
C ILE A 97 0.32 -95.24 -42.19
N PHE A 98 0.34 -96.07 -43.22
CA PHE A 98 0.94 -95.75 -44.51
C PHE A 98 -0.13 -95.25 -45.50
N SER A 99 0.04 -94.03 -46.02
CA SER A 99 -0.80 -93.45 -47.07
C SER A 99 0.03 -93.11 -48.31
N GLU A 100 -0.58 -92.53 -49.36
CA GLU A 100 0.11 -92.09 -50.59
C GLU A 100 1.30 -91.15 -50.33
N THR A 101 1.31 -90.46 -49.18
CA THR A 101 2.36 -89.50 -48.78
C THR A 101 3.44 -90.10 -47.89
N GLY A 102 3.35 -91.40 -47.57
CA GLY A 102 4.29 -92.12 -46.69
C GLY A 102 3.71 -92.43 -45.31
N TRP A 103 4.58 -92.88 -44.40
CA TRP A 103 4.22 -93.24 -43.02
C TRP A 103 3.86 -92.00 -42.19
N SER A 104 2.66 -91.99 -41.61
CA SER A 104 2.16 -90.93 -40.75
C SER A 104 1.80 -91.49 -39.37
N LEU A 105 2.13 -90.76 -38.31
CA LEU A 105 1.70 -91.12 -36.95
C LEU A 105 0.17 -91.00 -36.89
N TYR A 106 -0.51 -92.08 -36.51
CA TYR A 106 -1.96 -92.09 -36.32
C TYR A 106 -2.32 -91.65 -34.90
N SER A 107 -1.89 -92.42 -33.90
CA SER A 107 -2.12 -92.12 -32.48
C SER A 107 -1.23 -92.99 -31.58
N ALA A 108 -1.06 -92.59 -30.33
CA ALA A 108 -0.46 -93.44 -29.31
C ALA A 108 -1.47 -94.55 -28.93
N LEU A 109 -1.02 -95.80 -28.82
CA LEU A 109 -1.81 -96.98 -28.49
C LEU A 109 -1.29 -97.61 -27.20
N ARG A 110 -2.19 -97.82 -26.25
CA ARG A 110 -1.91 -98.56 -25.01
C ARG A 110 -2.56 -99.92 -25.03
N LEU A 111 -1.78 -100.96 -24.78
CA LEU A 111 -2.19 -102.35 -24.77
C LEU A 111 -1.98 -102.95 -23.39
N SER A 112 -2.96 -103.73 -22.94
CA SER A 112 -2.86 -104.59 -21.75
C SER A 112 -3.20 -106.01 -22.16
N THR A 113 -2.26 -106.94 -22.04
CA THR A 113 -2.40 -108.32 -22.50
C THR A 113 -2.05 -109.28 -21.37
N LEU A 114 -2.98 -110.17 -21.03
CA LEU A 114 -2.81 -111.18 -20.00
C LEU A 114 -2.47 -112.53 -20.65
N MET A 115 -1.28 -113.03 -20.38
CA MET A 115 -0.79 -114.33 -20.81
C MET A 115 -1.11 -115.37 -19.75
N ARG A 116 -1.61 -116.55 -20.15
CA ARG A 116 -1.89 -117.68 -19.25
C ARG A 116 -1.08 -118.90 -19.67
N LEU A 117 -0.52 -119.62 -18.69
CA LEU A 117 0.16 -120.89 -18.96
C LEU A 117 -0.86 -122.02 -19.01
N THR A 118 -0.98 -122.69 -20.16
CA THR A 118 -1.85 -123.86 -20.39
C THR A 118 -1.01 -125.14 -20.54
N ASP A 119 -1.66 -126.31 -20.60
CA ASP A 119 -0.99 -127.58 -20.90
C ASP A 119 -0.27 -127.58 -22.28
N SER A 120 -0.67 -126.68 -23.18
CA SER A 120 -0.09 -126.48 -24.51
C SER A 120 0.95 -125.36 -24.60
N GLY A 121 1.34 -124.79 -23.46
CA GLY A 121 2.26 -123.64 -23.35
C GLY A 121 1.55 -122.32 -23.05
N TRP A 122 2.30 -121.22 -23.11
CA TRP A 122 1.78 -119.86 -22.92
C TRP A 122 0.84 -119.47 -24.06
N LYS A 123 -0.33 -118.92 -23.70
CA LYS A 123 -1.34 -118.42 -24.63
C LYS A 123 -1.83 -117.05 -24.18
N VAL A 124 -2.30 -116.24 -25.12
CA VAL A 124 -2.97 -114.98 -24.82
C VAL A 124 -4.37 -115.29 -24.30
N SER A 125 -4.67 -114.88 -23.08
CA SER A 125 -5.97 -115.11 -22.43
C SER A 125 -6.87 -113.89 -22.46
N GLN A 126 -6.32 -112.68 -22.31
CA GLN A 126 -7.10 -111.46 -22.39
C GLN A 126 -6.29 -110.35 -23.06
N GLN A 127 -6.95 -109.49 -23.84
CA GLN A 127 -6.34 -108.32 -24.43
C GLN A 127 -7.26 -107.11 -24.35
N HIS A 128 -6.70 -105.94 -24.04
CA HIS A 128 -7.39 -104.66 -24.09
C HIS A 128 -6.49 -103.62 -24.77
N GLY A 129 -7.04 -102.91 -25.75
CA GLY A 129 -6.36 -101.83 -26.46
C GLY A 129 -7.14 -100.52 -26.35
N SER A 130 -6.43 -99.41 -26.13
CA SER A 130 -7.05 -98.08 -26.03
C SER A 130 -6.23 -96.99 -26.74
N PHE A 131 -6.93 -96.08 -27.42
CA PHE A 131 -6.37 -94.85 -27.98
C PHE A 131 -6.79 -93.64 -27.13
N PRO A 132 -5.88 -92.69 -26.81
CA PRO A 132 -6.20 -91.50 -26.03
C PRO A 132 -7.18 -90.52 -26.70
N ASP A 133 -7.22 -90.49 -28.04
CA ASP A 133 -8.07 -89.61 -28.86
C ASP A 133 -8.96 -90.44 -29.78
N TYR A 134 -10.28 -90.35 -29.60
CA TYR A 134 -11.28 -91.03 -30.43
C TYR A 134 -11.50 -90.25 -31.73
N ARG A 135 -11.16 -90.84 -32.90
CA ARG A 135 -11.35 -90.18 -34.22
C ARG A 135 -12.03 -91.07 -35.28
N VAL A 136 -12.90 -91.99 -34.86
CA VAL A 136 -13.56 -92.96 -35.76
C VAL A 136 -15.06 -93.10 -35.44
N HIS A 137 -15.89 -93.37 -36.46
CA HIS A 137 -17.32 -93.68 -36.34
C HIS A 137 -17.57 -95.20 -36.41
N GLU A 138 -18.72 -95.65 -35.90
CA GLU A 138 -19.08 -97.07 -35.72
C GLU A 138 -18.98 -97.85 -37.05
N GLY A 139 -18.00 -98.77 -37.14
CA GLY A 139 -17.74 -99.62 -38.31
C GLY A 139 -16.53 -99.26 -39.18
N GLU A 140 -15.79 -98.19 -38.88
CA GLU A 140 -14.50 -97.86 -39.52
C GLU A 140 -13.33 -98.07 -38.53
N THR A 141 -12.18 -98.55 -39.01
CA THR A 141 -11.00 -98.79 -38.14
C THR A 141 -9.95 -97.66 -38.21
N LEU A 142 -9.74 -97.04 -39.38
CA LEU A 142 -8.76 -95.95 -39.59
C LEU A 142 -9.25 -94.90 -40.62
N ALA A 143 -9.41 -93.63 -40.21
CA ALA A 143 -9.97 -92.54 -41.05
C ALA A 143 -8.94 -91.82 -41.96
N ILE A 144 -8.42 -92.52 -42.98
CA ILE A 144 -7.27 -92.08 -43.81
C ILE A 144 -7.57 -90.89 -44.75
N GLU A 145 -8.74 -90.86 -45.40
CA GLU A 145 -9.06 -89.82 -46.40
C GLU A 145 -9.25 -88.42 -45.79
N LYS A 146 -9.85 -88.35 -44.59
CA LYS A 146 -10.11 -87.08 -43.88
C LYS A 146 -8.82 -86.37 -43.49
N ILE A 147 -7.83 -87.11 -42.98
CA ILE A 147 -6.53 -86.58 -42.55
C ILE A 147 -5.75 -85.99 -43.74
N THR A 148 -5.86 -86.63 -44.91
CA THR A 148 -5.17 -86.18 -46.13
C THR A 148 -5.69 -84.81 -46.58
N LYS A 149 -7.01 -84.58 -46.48
CA LYS A 149 -7.63 -83.29 -46.80
C LYS A 149 -7.27 -82.18 -45.80
N GLU A 150 -7.33 -82.45 -44.50
CA GLU A 150 -6.99 -81.48 -43.45
C GLU A 150 -5.53 -80.99 -43.54
N ASN A 151 -4.59 -81.88 -43.87
CA ASN A 151 -3.18 -81.51 -44.03
C ASN A 151 -2.91 -80.60 -45.25
N LEU A 152 -3.69 -80.73 -46.32
CA LEU A 152 -3.57 -79.87 -47.49
C LEU A 152 -4.05 -78.44 -47.18
N GLU A 153 -5.19 -78.32 -46.50
CA GLU A 153 -5.75 -77.04 -46.06
C GLU A 153 -4.82 -76.31 -45.07
N LEU A 154 -4.15 -77.06 -44.18
CA LEU A 154 -3.18 -76.48 -43.23
C LEU A 154 -1.96 -75.88 -43.92
N LYS A 155 -1.40 -76.53 -44.95
CA LYS A 155 -0.22 -76.03 -45.69
C LYS A 155 -0.52 -74.72 -46.40
N ASP A 156 -1.69 -74.60 -47.02
CA ASP A 156 -2.10 -73.38 -47.72
C ASP A 156 -2.39 -72.21 -46.76
N ALA A 157 -2.90 -72.51 -45.56
CA ALA A 157 -3.11 -71.51 -44.51
C ALA A 157 -1.77 -70.98 -43.96
N VAL A 158 -0.78 -71.84 -43.73
CA VAL A 158 0.56 -71.44 -43.25
C VAL A 158 1.24 -70.53 -44.28
N LYS A 159 1.23 -70.91 -45.57
CA LYS A 159 1.86 -70.10 -46.63
C LYS A 159 1.27 -68.70 -46.75
N ARG A 160 -0.07 -68.56 -46.66
CA ARG A 160 -0.73 -67.24 -46.64
C ARG A 160 -0.34 -66.42 -45.42
N ARG A 161 -0.27 -67.05 -44.24
CA ARG A 161 0.04 -66.35 -42.99
C ARG A 161 1.50 -65.91 -42.90
N THR A 162 2.43 -66.65 -43.51
CA THR A 162 3.85 -66.25 -43.61
C THR A 162 4.01 -64.98 -44.44
N LEU A 163 3.38 -64.90 -45.62
CA LEU A 163 3.43 -63.70 -46.46
C LEU A 163 2.78 -62.48 -45.78
N GLU A 164 1.68 -62.68 -45.06
CA GLU A 164 1.02 -61.61 -44.30
C GLU A 164 1.90 -61.13 -43.13
N LEU A 165 2.62 -62.03 -42.46
CA LEU A 165 3.55 -61.70 -41.37
C LEU A 165 4.78 -60.95 -41.87
N GLU A 166 5.34 -61.32 -43.02
CA GLU A 166 6.48 -60.60 -43.62
C GLU A 166 6.10 -59.16 -43.99
N SER A 167 4.92 -58.96 -44.62
CA SER A 167 4.41 -57.62 -44.92
C SER A 167 4.10 -56.81 -43.65
N LYS A 168 3.54 -57.43 -42.61
CA LYS A 168 3.30 -56.77 -41.31
C LYS A 168 4.60 -56.42 -40.58
N ASN A 169 5.61 -57.28 -40.62
CA ASN A 169 6.92 -56.99 -40.03
C ASN A 169 7.57 -55.79 -40.72
N ARG A 170 7.51 -55.73 -42.05
CA ARG A 170 8.04 -54.60 -42.82
C ARG A 170 7.34 -53.28 -42.50
N GLU A 171 6.01 -53.30 -42.41
CA GLU A 171 5.22 -52.12 -42.01
C GLU A 171 5.53 -51.69 -40.56
N LEU A 172 5.77 -52.65 -39.64
CA LEU A 172 6.17 -52.38 -38.27
C LEU A 172 7.57 -51.72 -38.18
N GLU A 173 8.53 -52.13 -39.02
CA GLU A 173 9.85 -51.50 -39.08
C GLU A 173 9.76 -50.02 -39.46
N ILE A 174 9.00 -49.70 -40.53
CA ILE A 174 8.77 -48.32 -40.98
C ILE A 174 8.09 -47.51 -39.87
N GLN A 175 7.07 -48.10 -39.22
CA GLN A 175 6.35 -47.43 -38.13
C GLN A 175 7.27 -47.16 -36.92
N ASN A 176 8.14 -48.11 -36.57
CA ASN A 176 9.10 -47.93 -35.48
C ASN A 176 10.13 -46.82 -35.78
N SER A 177 10.61 -46.71 -37.02
CA SER A 177 11.47 -45.60 -37.44
C SER A 177 10.76 -44.25 -37.34
N LEU A 178 9.50 -44.17 -37.79
CA LEU A 178 8.69 -42.96 -37.66
C LEU A 178 8.46 -42.56 -36.19
N GLU A 179 8.20 -43.52 -35.30
CA GLU A 179 8.03 -43.25 -33.86
C GLU A 179 9.32 -42.79 -33.19
N ARG A 180 10.49 -43.33 -33.58
CA ARG A 180 11.79 -42.81 -33.09
C ARG A 180 12.00 -41.35 -33.48
N ILE A 181 11.71 -41.00 -34.73
CA ILE A 181 11.81 -39.61 -35.21
C ILE A 181 10.81 -38.72 -34.44
N ARG A 182 9.56 -39.16 -34.24
CA ARG A 182 8.56 -38.41 -33.43
C ARG A 182 9.02 -38.20 -31.98
N GLY A 183 9.62 -39.22 -31.36
CA GLY A 183 10.18 -39.12 -30.02
C GLY A 183 11.27 -38.06 -29.91
N LEU A 184 12.15 -37.98 -30.92
CA LEU A 184 13.21 -36.96 -30.98
C LEU A 184 12.64 -35.56 -31.25
N VAL A 185 11.64 -35.44 -32.13
CA VAL A 185 10.92 -34.19 -32.36
C VAL A 185 10.29 -33.65 -31.08
N ALA A 186 9.66 -34.53 -30.29
CA ALA A 186 9.10 -34.15 -28.99
C ALA A 186 10.18 -33.72 -27.99
N ALA A 187 11.40 -34.23 -28.13
CA ALA A 187 12.54 -33.92 -27.26
C ALA A 187 13.34 -32.67 -27.67
N MET A 188 13.01 -32.02 -28.80
CA MET A 188 13.65 -30.78 -29.24
C MET A 188 13.52 -29.68 -28.16
N LYS A 189 14.67 -29.07 -27.82
CA LYS A 189 14.82 -28.00 -26.81
C LYS A 189 15.16 -26.65 -27.41
N LYS A 190 15.86 -26.64 -28.56
CA LYS A 190 16.23 -25.42 -29.27
C LYS A 190 15.79 -25.51 -30.72
N SER A 191 15.59 -24.35 -31.34
CA SER A 191 15.24 -24.29 -32.77
C SER A 191 16.30 -24.98 -33.66
N GLN A 192 17.58 -24.91 -33.28
CA GLN A 192 18.68 -25.54 -34.03
C GLN A 192 18.64 -27.08 -34.09
N ASP A 193 17.90 -27.74 -33.18
CA ASP A 193 17.79 -29.20 -33.11
C ASP A 193 17.11 -29.79 -34.38
N LEU A 194 16.38 -28.97 -35.16
CA LEU A 194 15.73 -29.40 -36.41
C LEU A 194 16.74 -29.98 -37.42
N LEU A 195 17.96 -29.43 -37.44
CA LEU A 195 19.04 -29.88 -38.31
C LEU A 195 19.55 -31.28 -37.92
N GLU A 196 19.58 -31.59 -36.62
CA GLU A 196 19.94 -32.93 -36.15
C GLU A 196 18.85 -33.95 -36.49
N ILE A 197 17.57 -33.57 -36.39
CA ILE A 197 16.45 -34.43 -36.79
C ILE A 197 16.59 -34.87 -38.25
N MET A 198 17.02 -33.99 -39.15
CA MET A 198 17.22 -34.35 -40.55
C MET A 198 18.31 -35.41 -40.77
N VAL A 199 19.43 -35.30 -40.05
CA VAL A 199 20.52 -36.30 -40.11
C VAL A 199 20.02 -37.66 -39.65
N ILE A 200 19.20 -37.68 -38.59
CA ILE A 200 18.59 -38.90 -38.07
C ILE A 200 17.54 -39.45 -39.04
N MET A 201 16.73 -38.59 -39.67
CA MET A 201 15.77 -39.01 -40.69
C MET A 201 16.45 -39.72 -41.87
N ARG A 202 17.58 -39.20 -42.36
CA ARG A 202 18.37 -39.93 -43.38
C ARG A 202 18.82 -41.29 -42.86
N SER A 203 19.38 -41.33 -41.65
CA SER A 203 19.91 -42.55 -41.05
C SER A 203 18.84 -43.64 -40.89
N GLU A 204 17.63 -43.25 -40.48
CA GLU A 204 16.46 -44.13 -40.40
C GLU A 204 15.97 -44.57 -41.79
N PHE A 205 15.95 -43.65 -42.75
CA PHE A 205 15.54 -43.95 -44.14
C PHE A 205 16.48 -44.99 -44.78
N VAL A 206 17.79 -44.81 -44.64
CA VAL A 206 18.80 -45.77 -45.12
C VAL A 206 18.78 -47.07 -44.29
N GLY A 207 18.54 -47.00 -42.98
CA GLY A 207 18.44 -48.17 -42.10
C GLY A 207 17.28 -49.10 -42.45
N LEU A 208 16.22 -48.58 -43.09
CA LEU A 208 15.13 -49.37 -43.66
C LEU A 208 15.52 -50.05 -44.99
N GLY A 209 16.71 -49.82 -45.53
CA GLY A 209 17.20 -50.41 -46.78
C GLY A 209 16.94 -49.56 -48.03
N HIS A 210 16.50 -48.31 -47.88
CA HIS A 210 16.36 -47.36 -49.00
C HIS A 210 17.69 -46.70 -49.34
N GLU A 211 17.91 -46.35 -50.61
CA GLU A 211 19.13 -45.67 -51.05
C GLU A 211 18.96 -44.14 -50.99
N ALA A 212 19.88 -43.44 -50.32
CA ALA A 212 19.89 -41.98 -50.24
C ALA A 212 21.31 -41.44 -50.07
N HIS A 213 21.87 -40.80 -51.10
CA HIS A 213 23.18 -40.15 -50.99
C HIS A 213 23.11 -38.87 -50.15
N TYR A 214 22.45 -37.84 -50.68
CA TYR A 214 22.12 -36.64 -49.93
C TYR A 214 20.67 -36.67 -49.48
N PHE A 215 20.41 -36.15 -48.28
CA PHE A 215 19.06 -35.91 -47.77
C PHE A 215 18.96 -34.42 -47.40
N TRP A 216 17.86 -33.76 -47.75
CA TRP A 216 17.67 -32.34 -47.50
C TRP A 216 16.29 -32.00 -47.00
N HIS A 217 16.18 -30.81 -46.43
CA HIS A 217 14.94 -30.07 -46.40
C HIS A 217 15.15 -28.74 -47.13
N MET A 218 14.08 -28.24 -47.75
CA MET A 218 14.07 -26.92 -48.36
C MET A 218 12.77 -26.22 -47.98
N ARG A 219 12.88 -25.10 -47.28
CA ARG A 219 11.76 -24.22 -46.94
C ARG A 219 11.46 -23.28 -48.09
N TRP A 220 10.18 -23.09 -48.39
CA TRP A 220 9.72 -22.17 -49.42
C TRP A 220 9.30 -20.84 -48.79
N LEU A 221 10.11 -19.80 -48.96
CA LEU A 221 9.75 -18.43 -48.58
C LEU A 221 9.25 -17.65 -49.81
N PRO A 222 8.51 -16.54 -49.61
CA PRO A 222 7.99 -15.76 -50.74
C PRO A 222 9.07 -15.28 -51.73
N GLU A 223 10.25 -14.92 -51.23
CA GLU A 223 11.33 -14.31 -52.04
C GLU A 223 12.52 -15.25 -52.29
N ARG A 224 12.67 -16.31 -51.49
CA ARG A 224 13.84 -17.20 -51.51
C ARG A 224 13.52 -18.62 -51.02
N TYR A 225 14.48 -19.52 -51.09
CA TYR A 225 14.48 -20.82 -50.44
C TYR A 225 15.53 -20.85 -49.35
N GLU A 226 15.26 -21.52 -48.24
CA GLU A 226 16.27 -21.88 -47.24
C GLU A 226 16.45 -23.39 -47.31
N LYS A 227 17.65 -23.85 -47.62
CA LYS A 227 17.97 -25.27 -47.83
C LYS A 227 19.07 -25.71 -46.88
N ALA A 228 18.83 -26.80 -46.17
CA ALA A 228 19.89 -27.54 -45.49
C ALA A 228 19.97 -28.97 -46.03
N MET A 229 21.17 -29.51 -46.15
CA MET A 229 21.39 -30.87 -46.64
C MET A 229 22.51 -31.57 -45.87
N THR A 230 22.38 -32.88 -45.73
CA THR A 230 23.39 -33.71 -45.07
C THR A 230 24.71 -33.71 -45.84
N SER A 231 25.81 -34.04 -45.19
CA SER A 231 27.07 -34.41 -45.85
C SER A 231 26.87 -35.66 -46.72
N GLY A 232 27.82 -35.95 -47.62
CA GLY A 232 27.72 -37.10 -48.54
C GLY A 232 27.69 -38.47 -47.84
N ASP A 233 28.35 -38.59 -46.67
CA ASP A 233 28.26 -39.75 -45.79
C ASP A 233 26.99 -39.75 -44.91
N GLY A 234 26.32 -38.59 -44.84
CA GLY A 234 25.15 -38.26 -44.06
C GLY A 234 25.30 -38.36 -42.55
N SER A 235 26.51 -38.16 -42.02
CA SER A 235 26.80 -38.14 -40.58
C SER A 235 26.45 -36.80 -39.91
N GLN A 236 26.34 -35.72 -40.67
CA GLN A 236 26.02 -34.38 -40.18
C GLN A 236 25.32 -33.53 -41.26
N ILE A 237 24.88 -32.32 -40.91
CA ILE A 237 24.52 -31.30 -41.91
C ILE A 237 25.79 -30.79 -42.58
N GLY A 238 25.88 -31.00 -43.90
CA GLY A 238 27.03 -30.66 -44.73
C GLY A 238 26.90 -29.27 -45.36
N MET A 239 25.70 -28.89 -45.83
CA MET A 239 25.49 -27.58 -46.45
C MET A 239 24.24 -26.90 -45.91
N VAL A 240 24.34 -25.60 -45.66
CA VAL A 240 23.23 -24.70 -45.31
C VAL A 240 23.34 -23.47 -46.20
N MET A 241 22.28 -23.18 -46.94
CA MET A 241 22.29 -22.12 -47.96
C MET A 241 20.92 -21.47 -48.15
N THR A 242 20.95 -20.23 -48.61
CA THR A 242 19.77 -19.53 -49.13
C THR A 242 19.86 -19.47 -50.65
N LEU A 243 18.77 -19.81 -51.36
CA LEU A 243 18.71 -19.84 -52.82
C LEU A 243 17.60 -18.92 -53.36
N PRO A 244 17.75 -18.28 -54.52
CA PRO A 244 16.68 -17.50 -55.12
C PRO A 244 15.53 -18.39 -55.63
N ARG A 245 14.30 -17.87 -55.65
CA ARG A 245 13.11 -18.62 -56.14
C ARG A 245 13.23 -19.10 -57.60
N GLN A 246 14.09 -18.45 -58.39
CA GLN A 246 14.34 -18.79 -59.80
C GLN A 246 14.91 -20.20 -60.00
N ILE A 247 15.61 -20.78 -59.01
CA ILE A 247 16.24 -22.10 -59.17
C ILE A 247 15.26 -23.23 -59.48
N HIS A 248 14.05 -23.20 -58.91
CA HIS A 248 12.94 -24.10 -59.29
C HIS A 248 12.00 -23.44 -60.30
N GLY A 249 11.90 -22.10 -60.29
CA GLY A 249 11.06 -21.35 -61.24
C GLY A 249 11.41 -21.59 -62.71
N ASP A 250 12.68 -21.88 -63.01
CA ASP A 250 13.16 -22.18 -64.37
C ASP A 250 12.89 -23.63 -64.81
N ILE A 251 12.43 -24.51 -63.89
CA ILE A 251 12.04 -25.90 -64.19
C ILE A 251 10.51 -25.99 -64.08
N LEU A 252 9.82 -25.91 -65.22
CA LEU A 252 8.36 -25.79 -65.30
C LEU A 252 7.64 -26.86 -64.44
N GLU A 253 8.10 -28.10 -64.51
CA GLU A 253 7.48 -29.24 -63.84
C GLU A 253 7.59 -29.14 -62.30
N VAL A 254 8.73 -28.66 -61.78
CA VAL A 254 8.93 -28.41 -60.35
C VAL A 254 8.09 -27.22 -59.90
N ALA A 255 8.07 -26.14 -60.68
CA ALA A 255 7.27 -24.95 -60.36
C ALA A 255 5.75 -25.21 -60.38
N GLU A 256 5.27 -26.09 -61.25
CA GLU A 256 3.89 -26.59 -61.25
C GLU A 256 3.64 -27.49 -60.05
N TRP A 257 4.56 -28.41 -59.75
CA TRP A 257 4.45 -29.26 -58.57
C TRP A 257 4.35 -28.43 -57.30
N GLU A 258 5.17 -27.39 -57.11
CA GLU A 258 5.14 -26.49 -55.94
C GLU A 258 3.78 -25.77 -55.75
N LYS A 259 3.04 -25.52 -56.84
CA LYS A 259 1.69 -24.94 -56.80
C LYS A 259 0.59 -25.98 -56.66
N GLY A 260 0.89 -27.24 -56.97
CA GLY A 260 -0.02 -28.37 -56.91
C GLY A 260 -0.20 -28.96 -55.51
N SER A 261 -0.75 -30.18 -55.46
CA SER A 261 -1.03 -30.92 -54.22
C SER A 261 -0.45 -32.33 -54.20
N ASP A 262 0.34 -32.70 -55.21
CA ASP A 262 0.92 -34.03 -55.28
C ASP A 262 1.97 -34.22 -54.17
N PRO A 263 1.95 -35.36 -53.46
CA PRO A 263 2.78 -35.55 -52.28
C PRO A 263 4.25 -35.81 -52.60
N ILE A 264 4.54 -36.38 -53.78
CA ILE A 264 5.89 -36.73 -54.24
C ILE A 264 6.11 -36.17 -55.63
N PHE A 265 7.33 -35.69 -55.89
CA PHE A 265 7.83 -35.35 -57.23
C PHE A 265 9.20 -35.97 -57.46
N VAL A 266 9.44 -36.46 -58.68
CA VAL A 266 10.71 -37.07 -59.07
C VAL A 266 11.30 -36.24 -60.21
N LEU A 267 12.44 -35.61 -59.95
CA LEU A 267 13.21 -34.87 -60.94
C LEU A 267 14.41 -35.73 -61.37
N ALA A 268 14.24 -36.50 -62.44
CA ALA A 268 15.31 -37.31 -63.02
C ALA A 268 16.05 -36.49 -64.10
N MET A 269 17.27 -36.07 -63.81
CA MET A 269 18.09 -35.25 -64.71
C MET A 269 19.13 -36.11 -65.42
N ASP A 270 19.33 -35.84 -66.71
CA ASP A 270 20.50 -36.32 -67.44
C ASP A 270 21.79 -35.61 -66.96
N THR A 271 22.93 -36.06 -67.44
CA THR A 271 24.24 -35.55 -67.00
C THR A 271 24.39 -34.05 -67.14
N GLU A 272 24.00 -33.47 -68.28
CA GLU A 272 24.19 -32.03 -68.53
C GLU A 272 23.20 -31.18 -67.73
N SER A 273 21.95 -31.64 -67.60
CA SER A 273 20.92 -30.97 -66.78
C SER A 273 21.29 -30.99 -65.29
N ALA A 274 21.85 -32.10 -64.80
CA ALA A 274 22.31 -32.22 -63.41
C ALA A 274 23.51 -31.30 -63.12
N VAL A 275 24.47 -31.22 -64.04
CA VAL A 275 25.63 -30.32 -63.94
C VAL A 275 25.20 -28.85 -63.92
N ASP A 276 24.29 -28.45 -64.82
CA ASP A 276 23.74 -27.08 -64.85
C ASP A 276 23.01 -26.73 -63.55
N TYR A 277 22.15 -27.63 -63.05
CA TYR A 277 21.39 -27.41 -61.82
C TYR A 277 22.31 -27.24 -60.60
N VAL A 278 23.29 -28.13 -60.42
CA VAL A 278 24.23 -28.03 -59.29
C VAL A 278 25.14 -26.80 -59.44
N HIS A 279 25.59 -26.47 -60.64
CA HIS A 279 26.37 -25.26 -60.89
C HIS A 279 25.58 -23.99 -60.51
N LYS A 280 24.29 -23.92 -60.88
CA LYS A 280 23.39 -22.82 -60.45
C LYS A 280 23.23 -22.77 -58.94
N MET A 281 23.05 -23.91 -58.27
CA MET A 281 22.94 -23.97 -56.82
C MET A 281 24.19 -23.41 -56.13
N VAL A 282 25.38 -23.79 -56.59
CA VAL A 282 26.64 -23.31 -56.01
C VAL A 282 26.91 -21.84 -56.34
N THR A 283 26.54 -21.38 -57.54
CA THR A 283 26.81 -20.00 -57.98
C THR A 283 25.83 -18.98 -57.40
N TRP A 284 24.56 -19.38 -57.22
CA TRP A 284 23.49 -18.49 -56.74
C TRP A 284 23.19 -18.65 -55.26
N GLY A 285 23.69 -19.71 -54.62
CA GLY A 285 23.51 -19.95 -53.19
C GLY A 285 24.35 -19.01 -52.33
N ASP A 286 23.72 -18.42 -51.32
CA ASP A 286 24.41 -17.77 -50.21
C ASP A 286 24.61 -18.80 -49.10
N PHE A 287 25.85 -19.26 -48.90
CA PHE A 287 26.16 -20.39 -48.04
C PHE A 287 26.61 -19.95 -46.65
N GLU A 288 25.91 -20.43 -45.62
CA GLU A 288 26.33 -20.32 -44.23
C GLU A 288 27.32 -21.43 -43.84
N LYS A 289 27.18 -22.61 -44.47
CA LYS A 289 28.04 -23.78 -44.25
C LYS A 289 28.19 -24.57 -45.55
N ILE A 290 29.41 -25.04 -45.85
CA ILE A 290 29.72 -25.88 -47.02
C ILE A 290 30.55 -27.09 -46.57
N ASP A 291 30.19 -28.27 -47.05
CA ASP A 291 30.95 -29.50 -46.85
C ASP A 291 32.21 -29.49 -47.73
N PRO A 292 33.42 -29.62 -47.18
CA PRO A 292 34.65 -29.72 -47.96
C PRO A 292 34.69 -30.94 -48.90
N GLN A 293 33.86 -31.97 -48.66
CA GLN A 293 33.74 -33.16 -49.50
C GLN A 293 32.56 -33.12 -50.48
N ALA A 294 32.01 -31.93 -50.74
CA ALA A 294 30.98 -31.73 -51.75
C ALA A 294 31.40 -32.35 -53.11
N PRO A 295 30.49 -33.00 -53.86
CA PRO A 295 30.83 -33.59 -55.15
C PRO A 295 31.20 -32.49 -56.13
N THR A 296 32.28 -32.70 -56.88
CA THR A 296 32.68 -31.80 -57.97
C THR A 296 31.76 -32.00 -59.17
N LEU A 297 31.74 -31.03 -60.09
CA LEU A 297 30.98 -31.17 -61.34
C LEU A 297 31.43 -32.39 -62.17
N ASP A 298 32.69 -32.80 -62.04
CA ASP A 298 33.22 -33.99 -62.71
C ASP A 298 32.74 -35.29 -62.05
N ASP A 299 32.53 -35.30 -60.72
CA ASP A 299 31.91 -36.41 -60.01
C ASP A 299 30.46 -36.62 -60.49
N ILE A 300 29.72 -35.52 -60.71
CA ILE A 300 28.34 -35.55 -61.26
C ILE A 300 28.35 -36.10 -62.69
N ARG A 301 29.35 -35.75 -63.50
CA ARG A 301 29.53 -36.33 -64.85
C ARG A 301 29.82 -37.82 -64.82
N HIS A 302 30.58 -38.28 -63.82
CA HIS A 302 30.98 -39.69 -63.70
C HIS A 302 29.80 -40.62 -63.33
N ILE A 303 28.87 -40.15 -62.49
CA ILE A 303 27.68 -40.92 -62.10
C ILE A 303 26.58 -40.96 -63.17
N GLY A 304 26.72 -40.18 -64.25
CA GLY A 304 25.85 -40.28 -65.43
C GLY A 304 24.45 -39.66 -65.26
N GLY A 305 24.32 -38.61 -64.44
CA GLY A 305 23.05 -37.93 -64.14
C GLY A 305 22.74 -37.90 -62.65
N LEU A 306 21.61 -37.28 -62.29
CA LEU A 306 21.19 -37.14 -60.89
C LEU A 306 19.67 -37.17 -60.80
N THR A 307 19.13 -37.90 -59.85
CA THR A 307 17.68 -37.94 -59.60
C THR A 307 17.36 -37.42 -58.22
N PHE A 308 16.43 -36.47 -58.13
CA PHE A 308 15.89 -36.00 -56.87
C PHE A 308 14.48 -36.51 -56.66
N VAL A 309 14.27 -37.16 -55.51
CA VAL A 309 12.95 -37.57 -55.04
C VAL A 309 12.56 -36.65 -53.90
N MET A 310 11.52 -35.84 -54.12
CA MET A 310 11.08 -34.80 -53.21
C MET A 310 9.69 -35.12 -52.68
N ALA A 311 9.49 -34.96 -51.38
CA ALA A 311 8.21 -35.05 -50.72
C ALA A 311 7.80 -33.68 -50.18
N ARG A 312 6.55 -33.31 -50.48
CA ARG A 312 5.96 -32.05 -50.03
C ARG A 312 5.75 -32.06 -48.51
N THR A 313 6.07 -30.94 -47.88
CA THR A 313 5.74 -30.60 -46.49
C THR A 313 4.84 -29.36 -46.49
N SER A 314 4.29 -28.99 -45.33
CA SER A 314 3.42 -27.83 -45.19
C SER A 314 4.12 -26.49 -45.45
N HIS A 315 5.45 -26.45 -45.36
CA HIS A 315 6.26 -25.21 -45.49
C HIS A 315 7.39 -25.33 -46.52
N GLY A 316 7.39 -26.38 -47.33
CA GLY A 316 8.46 -26.67 -48.29
C GLY A 316 8.52 -28.13 -48.69
N GLU A 317 9.71 -28.71 -48.67
CA GLU A 317 9.96 -30.11 -49.03
C GLU A 317 11.04 -30.76 -48.16
N ILE A 318 11.02 -32.08 -48.12
CA ILE A 318 12.20 -32.90 -47.83
C ILE A 318 12.50 -33.78 -49.05
N GLY A 319 13.75 -34.16 -49.26
CA GLY A 319 14.09 -35.00 -50.40
C GLY A 319 15.40 -35.74 -50.24
N TYR A 320 15.62 -36.69 -51.13
CA TYR A 320 16.88 -37.39 -51.26
C TYR A 320 17.32 -37.56 -52.71
N SER A 321 18.62 -37.78 -52.90
CA SER A 321 19.23 -37.91 -54.22
C SER A 321 19.67 -39.34 -54.51
N LEU A 322 19.43 -39.80 -55.74
CA LEU A 322 19.94 -41.04 -56.31
C LEU A 322 20.96 -40.75 -57.43
N PRO A 323 22.03 -41.56 -57.56
CA PRO A 323 22.99 -41.40 -58.64
C PRO A 323 22.37 -41.81 -60.00
N GLY A 324 22.68 -41.07 -61.06
CA GLY A 324 22.16 -41.33 -62.41
C GLY A 324 20.71 -40.89 -62.63
N THR A 325 20.17 -41.20 -63.81
CA THR A 325 18.81 -40.85 -64.22
C THR A 325 17.85 -42.02 -63.96
N VAL A 326 17.13 -41.97 -62.83
CA VAL A 326 16.18 -42.99 -62.36
C VAL A 326 14.76 -42.42 -62.44
N PRO A 327 14.07 -42.53 -63.60
CA PRO A 327 12.75 -41.92 -63.78
C PRO A 327 11.65 -42.56 -62.94
N ASN A 328 11.81 -43.84 -62.53
CA ASN A 328 10.86 -44.56 -61.70
C ASN A 328 11.56 -45.17 -60.48
N PRO A 329 11.83 -44.37 -59.42
CA PRO A 329 12.34 -44.88 -58.15
C PRO A 329 11.39 -45.92 -57.53
N PRO A 330 11.88 -46.81 -56.65
CA PRO A 330 11.01 -47.78 -55.99
C PRO A 330 9.83 -47.12 -55.28
N GLN A 331 8.62 -47.66 -55.49
CA GLN A 331 7.40 -47.09 -54.93
C GLN A 331 7.39 -47.10 -53.38
N GLU A 332 8.06 -48.08 -52.77
CA GLU A 332 8.21 -48.16 -51.32
C GLU A 332 9.02 -46.97 -50.78
N ASP A 333 10.14 -46.62 -51.39
CA ASP A 333 10.98 -45.48 -51.01
C ASP A 333 10.20 -44.16 -51.07
N MET A 334 9.41 -43.97 -52.14
CA MET A 334 8.54 -42.79 -52.30
C MET A 334 7.44 -42.75 -51.22
N ASN A 335 6.82 -43.89 -50.92
CA ASN A 335 5.79 -43.98 -49.88
C ASN A 335 6.37 -43.72 -48.47
N THR A 336 7.56 -44.25 -48.18
CA THR A 336 8.29 -44.00 -46.93
C THR A 336 8.66 -42.53 -46.82
N LEU A 337 9.19 -41.90 -47.88
CA LEU A 337 9.54 -40.48 -47.88
C LEU A 337 8.31 -39.59 -47.62
N ALA A 338 7.16 -39.89 -48.24
CA ALA A 338 5.91 -39.16 -48.00
C ALA A 338 5.46 -39.25 -46.53
N ARG A 339 5.68 -40.39 -45.86
CA ARG A 339 5.39 -40.56 -44.42
C ARG A 339 6.39 -39.79 -43.55
N PHE A 340 7.66 -39.79 -43.93
CA PHE A 340 8.71 -39.00 -43.27
C PHE A 340 8.43 -37.51 -43.37
N ALA A 341 7.93 -37.02 -44.52
CA ALA A 341 7.54 -35.62 -44.71
C ALA A 341 6.44 -35.17 -43.75
N LYS A 342 5.45 -36.03 -43.49
CA LYS A 342 4.40 -35.77 -42.48
C LYS A 342 4.95 -35.68 -41.06
N VAL A 343 5.98 -36.45 -40.72
CA VAL A 343 6.64 -36.35 -39.41
C VAL A 343 7.54 -35.12 -39.34
N PHE A 344 8.21 -34.76 -40.44
CA PHE A 344 8.99 -33.54 -40.54
C PHE A 344 8.12 -32.29 -40.35
N ASP A 345 6.86 -32.29 -40.80
CA ASP A 345 5.92 -31.20 -40.51
C ASP A 345 5.70 -30.98 -39.00
N LEU A 346 5.72 -32.05 -38.20
CA LEU A 346 5.67 -31.94 -36.74
C LEU A 346 6.97 -31.33 -36.18
N ALA A 347 8.12 -31.76 -36.71
CA ALA A 347 9.43 -31.21 -36.36
C ALA A 347 9.51 -29.71 -36.66
N TYR A 348 9.03 -29.32 -37.84
CA TYR A 348 9.04 -27.96 -38.32
C TYR A 348 8.08 -27.07 -37.51
N LYS A 349 6.89 -27.57 -37.17
CA LYS A 349 5.98 -26.86 -36.27
C LYS A 349 6.63 -26.60 -34.91
N ARG A 350 7.29 -27.62 -34.34
CA ARG A 350 8.03 -27.50 -33.07
C ARG A 350 9.18 -26.50 -33.17
N PHE A 351 9.90 -26.47 -34.29
CA PHE A 351 10.92 -25.48 -34.57
C PHE A 351 10.38 -24.05 -34.54
N GLU A 352 9.26 -23.76 -35.22
CA GLU A 352 8.63 -22.43 -35.20
C GLU A 352 8.15 -22.05 -33.79
N ASP A 353 7.58 -23.00 -33.05
CA ASP A 353 7.16 -22.78 -31.65
C ASP A 353 8.36 -22.47 -30.74
N LEU A 354 9.46 -23.21 -30.87
CA LEU A 354 10.69 -22.99 -30.11
C LEU A 354 11.35 -21.67 -30.48
N ARG A 355 11.41 -21.31 -31.77
CA ARG A 355 11.97 -20.03 -32.23
C ARG A 355 11.18 -18.85 -31.67
N LYS A 356 9.84 -18.93 -31.67
CA LYS A 356 8.98 -17.92 -31.03
C LYS A 356 9.20 -17.86 -29.52
N ALA A 357 9.35 -19.00 -28.85
CA ALA A 357 9.63 -19.05 -27.43
C ALA A 357 11.02 -18.46 -27.08
N GLU A 358 12.04 -18.70 -27.90
CA GLU A 358 13.37 -18.12 -27.77
C GLU A 358 13.34 -16.59 -27.95
N GLU A 359 12.63 -16.08 -28.95
CA GLU A 359 12.43 -14.64 -29.18
C GLU A 359 11.67 -13.98 -28.01
N GLN A 360 10.60 -14.63 -27.53
CA GLN A 360 9.86 -14.16 -26.35
C GLN A 360 10.71 -14.18 -25.08
N ALA A 361 11.55 -15.20 -24.88
CA ALA A 361 12.46 -15.27 -23.75
C ALA A 361 13.51 -14.15 -23.81
N ARG A 362 14.05 -13.86 -25.00
CA ARG A 362 14.98 -12.75 -25.22
C ARG A 362 14.34 -11.40 -24.93
N GLU A 363 13.12 -11.16 -25.41
CA GLU A 363 12.37 -9.94 -25.11
C GLU A 363 12.05 -9.83 -23.60
N GLY A 364 11.70 -10.94 -22.95
CA GLY A 364 11.50 -11.00 -21.50
C GLY A 364 12.77 -10.65 -20.70
N GLN A 365 13.95 -11.09 -21.15
CA GLN A 365 15.22 -10.69 -20.53
C GLN A 365 15.47 -9.18 -20.63
N ILE A 366 15.18 -8.57 -21.78
CA ILE A 366 15.31 -7.13 -22.00
C ILE A 366 14.37 -6.35 -21.07
N GLU A 367 13.11 -6.77 -20.95
CA GLU A 367 12.16 -6.14 -20.03
C GLU A 367 12.57 -6.28 -18.56
N VAL A 368 13.06 -7.45 -18.14
CA VAL A 368 13.59 -7.64 -16.78
C VAL A 368 14.78 -6.70 -16.50
N ALA A 369 15.67 -6.52 -17.48
CA ALA A 369 16.81 -5.62 -17.38
C ALA A 369 16.37 -4.15 -17.25
N LEU A 370 15.43 -3.70 -18.09
CA LEU A 370 14.84 -2.37 -18.00
C LEU A 370 14.13 -2.15 -16.65
N GLU A 371 13.40 -3.15 -16.15
CA GLU A 371 12.68 -3.06 -14.88
C GLU A 371 13.61 -2.96 -13.67
N ARG A 372 14.80 -3.60 -13.72
CA ARG A 372 15.83 -3.41 -12.68
C ARG A 372 16.37 -1.98 -12.65
N VAL A 373 16.56 -1.36 -13.81
CA VAL A 373 16.94 0.06 -13.90
C VAL A 373 15.83 0.95 -13.32
N ARG A 374 14.56 0.71 -13.71
CA ARG A 374 13.40 1.44 -13.13
C ARG A 374 13.32 1.27 -11.62
N THR A 375 13.52 0.05 -11.12
CA THR A 375 13.51 -0.26 -9.68
C THR A 375 14.62 0.50 -8.95
N SER A 376 15.83 0.53 -9.52
CA SER A 376 16.94 1.31 -8.95
C SER A 376 16.60 2.80 -8.90
N ALA A 377 16.01 3.35 -9.95
CA ALA A 377 15.57 4.74 -10.00
C ALA A 377 14.48 5.06 -8.97
N MET A 378 13.51 4.17 -8.79
CA MET A 378 12.45 4.31 -7.78
C MET A 378 12.99 4.22 -6.34
N ALA A 379 14.10 3.51 -6.14
CA ALA A 379 14.74 3.36 -4.83
C ALA A 379 15.59 4.57 -4.42
N MET A 380 15.82 5.54 -5.31
CA MET A 380 16.58 6.76 -5.01
C MET A 380 15.92 7.57 -3.90
N ARG A 381 16.70 7.91 -2.88
CA ARG A 381 16.30 8.74 -1.72
C ARG A 381 16.99 10.09 -1.71
N HIS A 382 18.22 10.14 -2.21
CA HIS A 382 19.03 11.34 -2.29
C HIS A 382 19.47 11.59 -3.73
N SER A 383 19.77 12.85 -4.05
CA SER A 383 20.28 13.21 -5.38
C SER A 383 21.61 12.49 -5.70
N ASP A 384 22.43 12.19 -4.69
CA ASP A 384 23.68 11.41 -4.84
C ASP A 384 23.49 9.94 -5.29
N ASP A 385 22.26 9.40 -5.21
CA ASP A 385 21.97 8.01 -5.60
C ASP A 385 22.02 7.79 -7.13
N LEU A 386 22.07 8.86 -7.92
CA LEU A 386 22.14 8.80 -9.39
C LEU A 386 23.33 7.96 -9.85
N VAL A 387 24.48 8.08 -9.19
CA VAL A 387 25.71 7.34 -9.52
C VAL A 387 25.51 5.83 -9.44
N ASN A 388 24.71 5.37 -8.46
CA ASN A 388 24.41 3.94 -8.31
C ASN A 388 23.47 3.45 -9.40
N CYS A 389 22.45 4.24 -9.77
CA CYS A 389 21.54 3.89 -10.86
C CYS A 389 22.26 3.81 -12.21
N THR A 390 23.20 4.72 -12.46
CA THR A 390 24.08 4.69 -13.64
C THR A 390 24.89 3.40 -13.72
N LYS A 391 25.41 2.89 -12.59
CA LYS A 391 26.10 1.57 -12.57
C LYS A 391 25.17 0.43 -12.93
N VAL A 392 23.93 0.43 -12.42
CA VAL A 392 22.93 -0.61 -12.74
C VAL A 392 22.60 -0.63 -14.23
N VAL A 393 22.47 0.53 -14.88
CA VAL A 393 22.28 0.60 -16.33
C VAL A 393 23.38 -0.14 -17.08
N PHE A 394 24.64 0.10 -16.72
CA PHE A 394 25.77 -0.54 -17.39
C PHE A 394 25.84 -2.05 -17.12
N ASP A 395 25.63 -2.47 -15.87
CA ASP A 395 25.62 -3.89 -15.50
C ASP A 395 24.52 -4.67 -16.26
N GLU A 396 23.35 -4.06 -16.47
CA GLU A 396 22.24 -4.71 -17.19
C GLU A 396 22.46 -4.70 -18.71
N LEU A 397 23.05 -3.64 -19.28
CA LEU A 397 23.45 -3.62 -20.69
C LEU A 397 24.50 -4.71 -21.00
N GLU A 398 25.43 -4.97 -20.09
CA GLU A 398 26.43 -6.03 -20.22
C GLU A 398 25.80 -7.43 -20.16
N LYS A 399 24.84 -7.67 -19.25
CA LYS A 399 24.11 -8.95 -19.15
C LYS A 399 23.30 -9.30 -20.40
N LEU A 400 22.95 -8.30 -21.21
CA LEU A 400 22.26 -8.50 -22.49
C LEU A 400 23.21 -8.85 -23.64
N GLU A 401 24.52 -8.94 -23.38
CA GLU A 401 25.54 -9.36 -24.37
C GLU A 401 25.59 -8.48 -25.63
N LEU A 402 25.31 -7.17 -25.50
CA LEU A 402 25.54 -6.24 -26.61
C LEU A 402 27.04 -6.17 -26.91
N ASN A 403 27.41 -6.15 -28.19
CA ASN A 403 28.80 -6.04 -28.61
C ASN A 403 29.32 -4.62 -28.38
N MET A 404 29.70 -4.29 -27.15
CA MET A 404 30.18 -2.98 -26.73
C MET A 404 31.56 -3.06 -26.08
N GLU A 405 32.51 -2.31 -26.64
CA GLU A 405 33.85 -2.13 -26.06
C GLU A 405 33.82 -1.06 -24.96
N ARG A 406 32.99 -0.03 -25.13
CA ARG A 406 32.83 1.08 -24.18
C ARG A 406 31.43 1.63 -24.24
N SER A 407 30.80 1.89 -23.09
CA SER A 407 29.51 2.57 -22.99
C SER A 407 29.55 3.73 -22.01
N GLY A 408 28.65 4.70 -22.19
CA GLY A 408 28.54 5.84 -21.29
C GLY A 408 27.20 6.55 -21.37
N ILE A 409 27.00 7.45 -20.41
CA ILE A 409 25.89 8.41 -20.36
C ILE A 409 26.53 9.80 -20.41
N GLY A 410 26.02 10.66 -21.27
CA GLY A 410 26.38 12.07 -21.29
C GLY A 410 25.19 12.94 -20.88
N ILE A 411 25.40 13.87 -19.96
CA ILE A 411 24.43 14.90 -19.54
C ILE A 411 24.89 16.24 -20.10
N PHE A 412 24.08 16.86 -20.94
CA PHE A 412 24.51 17.95 -21.81
C PHE A 412 24.12 19.29 -21.20
N ASN A 413 25.05 20.24 -21.21
CA ASN A 413 24.79 21.63 -20.86
C ASN A 413 24.71 22.47 -22.13
N LYS A 414 23.52 23.02 -22.38
CA LYS A 414 23.27 23.82 -23.58
C LYS A 414 24.02 25.15 -23.59
N GLU A 415 24.19 25.79 -22.44
CA GLU A 415 24.79 27.14 -22.35
C GLU A 415 26.31 27.10 -22.60
N ASN A 416 26.97 26.10 -22.01
CA ASN A 416 28.43 25.96 -22.10
C ASN A 416 28.89 25.09 -23.28
N GLN A 417 27.97 24.39 -23.95
CA GLN A 417 28.27 23.38 -24.98
C GLN A 417 29.25 22.30 -24.48
N ASP A 418 29.12 21.92 -23.22
CA ASP A 418 29.86 20.84 -22.58
C ASP A 418 28.92 19.71 -22.14
N CYS A 419 29.52 18.61 -21.70
CA CYS A 419 28.81 17.42 -21.28
C CYS A 419 29.51 16.78 -20.08
N GLN A 420 28.73 16.45 -19.05
CA GLN A 420 29.15 15.59 -17.97
C GLN A 420 29.02 14.12 -18.41
N LEU A 421 30.15 13.42 -18.45
CA LEU A 421 30.25 12.04 -18.89
C LEU A 421 30.34 11.08 -17.71
N TYR A 422 29.54 10.02 -17.79
CA TYR A 422 29.59 8.84 -16.94
C TYR A 422 29.97 7.67 -17.83
N THR A 423 31.24 7.25 -17.82
CA THR A 423 31.76 6.21 -18.73
C THR A 423 32.30 5.03 -17.95
N THR A 424 32.05 3.81 -18.43
CA THR A 424 32.72 2.63 -17.90
C THR A 424 34.10 2.46 -18.53
N VAL A 425 35.14 2.34 -17.71
CA VAL A 425 36.54 2.09 -18.11
C VAL A 425 37.00 0.78 -17.49
N VAL A 426 37.63 -0.10 -18.27
CA VAL A 426 38.21 -1.34 -17.74
C VAL A 426 39.52 -1.02 -17.02
N ASN A 427 39.63 -1.35 -15.74
CA ASN A 427 40.86 -1.18 -14.96
C ASN A 427 41.92 -2.25 -15.34
N PRO A 428 43.20 -2.09 -14.98
CA PRO A 428 44.27 -3.03 -15.32
C PRO A 428 44.11 -4.46 -14.78
N LYS A 429 43.12 -4.71 -13.91
CA LYS A 429 42.76 -6.03 -13.39
C LYS A 429 41.57 -6.66 -14.16
N GLY A 430 41.12 -6.03 -15.24
CA GLY A 430 40.00 -6.48 -16.07
C GLY A 430 38.62 -6.12 -15.52
N LYS A 431 38.50 -5.28 -14.48
CA LYS A 431 37.21 -4.88 -13.89
C LYS A 431 36.77 -3.51 -14.42
N LYS A 432 35.56 -3.41 -14.96
CA LYS A 432 34.94 -2.13 -15.38
C LYS A 432 34.65 -1.25 -14.16
N GLU A 433 35.16 -0.03 -14.15
CA GLU A 433 34.93 1.02 -13.15
C GLU A 433 34.27 2.25 -13.81
N LEU A 434 33.43 2.94 -13.05
CA LEU A 434 32.77 4.16 -13.52
C LEU A 434 33.74 5.34 -13.40
N SER A 435 34.07 5.97 -14.52
CA SER A 435 34.82 7.22 -14.62
C SER A 435 33.86 8.38 -14.88
N LEU A 436 34.03 9.47 -14.13
CA LEU A 436 33.26 10.71 -14.28
C LEU A 436 34.18 11.81 -14.78
N GLY A 437 33.73 12.60 -15.74
CA GLY A 437 34.47 13.77 -16.22
C GLY A 437 33.58 14.74 -17.00
N VAL A 438 34.16 15.86 -17.43
CA VAL A 438 33.49 16.85 -18.29
C VAL A 438 34.25 16.94 -19.60
N THR A 439 33.53 16.94 -20.72
CA THR A 439 34.11 17.17 -22.04
C THR A 439 33.39 18.29 -22.75
N SER A 440 34.12 19.08 -23.53
CA SER A 440 33.49 19.99 -24.50
C SER A 440 32.94 19.19 -25.68
N LEU A 441 31.74 19.55 -26.16
CA LEU A 441 31.10 18.88 -27.30
C LEU A 441 31.58 19.43 -28.65
N THR A 442 32.41 20.47 -28.65
CA THR A 442 32.93 21.14 -29.86
C THR A 442 34.28 20.62 -30.33
N ILE A 443 34.88 19.67 -29.60
CA ILE A 443 36.27 19.24 -29.83
C ILE A 443 36.43 18.22 -30.96
N HIS A 444 35.36 17.52 -31.37
CA HIS A 444 35.44 16.50 -32.43
C HIS A 444 34.15 16.47 -33.29
N PRO A 445 34.22 16.24 -34.61
CA PRO A 445 33.02 16.16 -35.48
C PRO A 445 31.94 15.20 -34.98
N MET A 446 32.33 14.02 -34.46
CA MET A 446 31.41 13.07 -33.83
C MET A 446 30.63 13.69 -32.65
N LEU A 447 31.29 14.45 -31.79
CA LEU A 447 30.67 15.09 -30.61
C LEU A 447 29.76 16.26 -31.01
N ILE A 448 30.15 17.03 -32.03
CA ILE A 448 29.32 18.10 -32.60
C ILE A 448 28.02 17.51 -33.15
N GLN A 449 28.11 16.44 -33.95
CA GLN A 449 26.94 15.75 -34.47
C GLN A 449 26.12 15.10 -33.35
N THR A 450 26.74 14.65 -32.27
CA THR A 450 26.03 14.13 -31.10
C THR A 450 25.21 15.23 -30.41
N PHE A 451 25.77 16.44 -30.27
CA PHE A 451 25.04 17.60 -29.73
C PHE A 451 23.86 18.00 -30.62
N GLU A 452 24.07 18.06 -31.94
CA GLU A 452 22.98 18.31 -32.90
C GLU A 452 21.91 17.21 -32.85
N ALA A 453 22.31 15.94 -32.71
CA ALA A 453 21.41 14.82 -32.58
C ALA A 453 20.59 14.88 -31.29
N TRP A 454 21.19 15.31 -30.18
CA TRP A 454 20.48 15.59 -28.92
C TRP A 454 19.48 16.74 -29.04
N GLU A 455 19.86 17.87 -29.65
CA GLU A 455 18.95 19.00 -29.85
C GLU A 455 17.74 18.62 -30.71
N ASN A 456 17.92 17.68 -31.64
CA ASN A 456 16.86 17.16 -32.49
C ASN A 456 16.17 15.91 -31.93
N GLN A 457 16.60 15.39 -30.77
CA GLN A 457 16.13 14.15 -30.15
C GLN A 457 16.13 12.96 -31.12
N LYS A 458 17.21 12.79 -31.88
CA LYS A 458 17.42 11.68 -32.81
C LYS A 458 18.64 10.83 -32.44
N ALA A 459 18.53 9.52 -32.65
CA ALA A 459 19.67 8.61 -32.52
C ALA A 459 20.69 8.88 -33.64
N LEU A 460 21.97 8.68 -33.34
CA LEU A 460 23.09 8.90 -34.25
C LEU A 460 23.94 7.62 -34.33
N SER A 461 24.37 7.26 -35.52
CA SER A 461 25.44 6.28 -35.73
C SER A 461 26.57 6.95 -36.49
N TYR A 462 27.81 6.81 -36.01
CA TYR A 462 28.99 7.43 -36.57
C TYR A 462 30.11 6.39 -36.68
N THR A 463 30.85 6.40 -37.78
CA THR A 463 31.96 5.46 -38.01
C THR A 463 33.28 6.20 -37.94
N LEU A 464 34.12 5.86 -36.97
CA LEU A 464 35.47 6.38 -36.81
C LEU A 464 36.44 5.49 -37.61
N GLU A 465 37.14 6.06 -38.58
CA GLU A 465 38.13 5.33 -39.37
C GLU A 465 39.35 6.18 -39.79
N GLY A 466 40.50 5.52 -39.95
CA GLY A 466 41.71 6.15 -40.49
C GLY A 466 42.21 7.31 -39.63
N LYS A 467 42.18 8.54 -40.20
CA LYS A 467 42.66 9.75 -39.51
C LYS A 467 41.68 10.22 -38.43
N ASP A 468 40.39 10.09 -38.68
CA ASP A 468 39.31 10.56 -37.79
C ASP A 468 39.31 9.83 -36.43
N LEU A 469 39.52 8.50 -36.46
CA LEU A 469 39.70 7.69 -35.24
C LEU A 469 40.92 8.15 -34.41
N LYS A 470 42.05 8.45 -35.06
CA LYS A 470 43.27 8.89 -34.38
C LYS A 470 43.12 10.28 -33.78
N ASP A 471 42.53 11.21 -34.54
CA ASP A 471 42.27 12.58 -34.10
C ASP A 471 41.35 12.58 -32.86
N TYR A 472 40.30 11.75 -32.83
CA TYR A 472 39.43 11.58 -31.66
C TYR A 472 40.20 11.14 -30.39
N TYR A 473 40.98 10.07 -30.47
CA TYR A 473 41.68 9.54 -29.30
C TYR A 473 42.86 10.43 -28.84
N ASP A 474 43.51 11.15 -29.75
CA ASP A 474 44.55 12.14 -29.40
C ASP A 474 43.95 13.31 -28.60
N ILE A 475 42.78 13.81 -29.02
CA ILE A 475 42.05 14.87 -28.31
C ILE A 475 41.61 14.39 -26.92
N VAL A 476 41.06 13.18 -26.83
CA VAL A 476 40.60 12.63 -25.56
C VAL A 476 41.76 12.40 -24.59
N SER A 477 42.93 11.96 -25.06
CA SER A 477 44.12 11.76 -24.19
C SER A 477 44.69 13.04 -23.58
N HIS A 478 44.33 14.21 -24.11
CA HIS A 478 44.77 15.52 -23.61
C HIS A 478 43.63 16.32 -22.94
N SER A 479 42.48 15.69 -22.72
CA SER A 479 41.32 16.31 -22.07
C SER A 479 41.29 16.06 -20.56
N ASP A 480 40.50 16.83 -19.81
CA ASP A 480 40.24 16.60 -18.38
C ASP A 480 39.46 15.28 -18.13
N PHE A 481 39.04 14.59 -19.18
CA PHE A 481 38.39 13.28 -19.16
C PHE A 481 39.45 12.16 -19.26
N ILE A 482 39.70 11.48 -18.13
CA ILE A 482 40.75 10.47 -18.03
C ILE A 482 40.20 9.09 -18.46
N LEU A 483 40.67 8.61 -19.62
CA LEU A 483 40.60 7.20 -20.00
C LEU A 483 41.86 6.45 -19.55
N SER A 484 41.74 5.17 -19.23
CA SER A 484 42.92 4.33 -18.92
C SER A 484 43.83 4.17 -20.16
N ASP A 485 45.14 4.12 -19.94
CA ASP A 485 46.14 3.86 -21.00
C ASP A 485 45.86 2.58 -21.80
N GLU A 486 45.25 1.56 -21.19
CA GLU A 486 44.89 0.31 -21.85
C GLU A 486 43.76 0.47 -22.89
N VAL A 487 42.72 1.23 -22.53
CA VAL A 487 41.62 1.58 -23.44
C VAL A 487 42.15 2.44 -24.59
N LEU A 488 42.98 3.44 -24.29
CA LEU A 488 43.61 4.27 -25.33
C LEU A 488 44.46 3.42 -26.29
N ARG A 489 45.23 2.45 -25.79
CA ARG A 489 46.05 1.55 -26.61
C ARG A 489 45.23 0.57 -27.45
N LYS A 490 44.15 0.00 -26.90
CA LYS A 490 43.27 -0.93 -27.62
C LYS A 490 42.53 -0.21 -28.75
N SER A 491 41.87 0.90 -28.44
CA SER A 491 41.05 1.61 -29.42
C SER A 491 41.89 2.30 -30.51
N SER A 492 43.10 2.78 -30.19
CA SER A 492 44.02 3.32 -31.22
C SER A 492 44.66 2.27 -32.13
N ALA A 493 44.57 0.97 -31.79
CA ALA A 493 45.06 -0.14 -32.61
C ALA A 493 44.00 -0.66 -33.60
N LEU A 494 42.73 -0.25 -33.46
CA LEU A 494 41.66 -0.62 -34.38
C LEU A 494 41.80 0.11 -35.72
N SER A 495 41.42 -0.56 -36.81
CA SER A 495 41.34 0.09 -38.13
C SER A 495 40.06 0.92 -38.30
N ARG A 496 39.00 0.56 -37.55
CA ARG A 496 37.67 1.17 -37.57
C ARG A 496 36.97 0.91 -36.24
N GLU A 497 36.16 1.86 -35.78
CA GLU A 497 35.29 1.75 -34.59
C GLU A 497 33.93 2.40 -34.89
N TYR A 498 32.86 1.87 -34.34
CA TYR A 498 31.49 2.34 -34.55
C TYR A 498 30.94 2.96 -33.26
N TYR A 499 30.45 4.18 -33.36
CA TYR A 499 29.80 4.92 -32.28
C TYR A 499 28.29 4.93 -32.51
N HIS A 500 27.51 4.56 -31.50
CA HIS A 500 26.06 4.71 -31.52
C HIS A 500 25.59 5.50 -30.30
N TYR A 501 24.68 6.43 -30.52
CA TYR A 501 24.13 7.33 -29.51
C TYR A 501 22.60 7.34 -29.58
N SER A 502 21.96 7.27 -28.41
CA SER A 502 20.51 7.45 -28.26
C SER A 502 20.21 8.56 -27.24
N PRO A 503 19.47 9.61 -27.65
CA PRO A 503 19.17 10.74 -26.80
C PRO A 503 18.08 10.44 -25.77
N PHE A 504 18.10 11.22 -24.69
CA PHE A 504 17.00 11.51 -23.77
C PHE A 504 16.95 13.03 -23.48
N SER A 505 16.04 13.49 -22.62
CA SER A 505 15.75 14.92 -22.48
C SER A 505 16.98 15.76 -22.09
N ALA A 506 17.77 15.31 -21.11
CA ALA A 506 18.94 16.02 -20.62
C ALA A 506 20.27 15.57 -21.22
N GLY A 507 20.28 14.60 -22.13
CA GLY A 507 21.52 14.04 -22.67
C GLY A 507 21.30 12.78 -23.51
N GLY A 508 22.14 11.76 -23.34
CA GLY A 508 21.94 10.48 -24.03
C GLY A 508 22.87 9.35 -23.56
N LEU A 509 22.51 8.13 -23.92
CA LEU A 509 23.35 6.94 -23.79
C LEU A 509 24.14 6.72 -25.07
N TYR A 510 25.37 6.23 -24.96
CA TYR A 510 26.17 5.84 -26.10
C TYR A 510 26.98 4.57 -25.85
N PHE A 511 27.41 3.94 -26.94
CA PHE A 511 28.46 2.93 -26.91
C PHE A 511 29.36 2.97 -28.14
N PHE A 512 30.53 2.35 -28.00
CA PHE A 512 31.52 2.08 -29.04
C PHE A 512 31.61 0.57 -29.27
N SER A 513 31.75 0.16 -30.53
CA SER A 513 31.86 -1.24 -30.94
C SER A 513 32.91 -1.40 -32.04
N ASP A 514 33.56 -2.55 -32.09
CA ASP A 514 34.48 -2.96 -33.15
C ASP A 514 33.76 -3.57 -34.38
N VAL A 515 32.47 -3.91 -34.23
CA VAL A 515 31.59 -4.41 -35.30
C VAL A 515 30.42 -3.44 -35.51
N GLU A 516 29.87 -3.39 -36.72
CA GLU A 516 28.72 -2.53 -36.99
C GLU A 516 27.51 -2.97 -36.13
N PRO A 517 26.92 -2.07 -35.31
CA PRO A 517 25.86 -2.47 -34.41
C PRO A 517 24.60 -2.86 -35.16
N ASN A 518 24.04 -4.01 -34.81
CA ASN A 518 22.85 -4.54 -35.45
C ASN A 518 21.59 -3.71 -35.05
N PRO A 519 20.44 -3.87 -35.74
CA PRO A 519 19.23 -3.13 -35.40
C PRO A 519 18.68 -3.40 -33.98
N GLU A 520 18.93 -4.58 -33.42
CA GLU A 520 18.51 -4.94 -32.06
C GLU A 520 19.31 -4.18 -31.00
N ASP A 521 20.64 -4.11 -31.12
CA ASP A 521 21.51 -3.38 -30.19
C ASP A 521 21.12 -1.90 -30.09
N LYS A 522 20.84 -1.28 -31.25
CA LYS A 522 20.36 0.10 -31.37
C LYS A 522 19.01 0.28 -30.67
N ARG A 523 18.10 -0.69 -30.84
CA ARG A 523 16.78 -0.69 -30.21
C ARG A 523 16.87 -0.85 -28.70
N ILE A 524 17.76 -1.71 -28.20
CA ILE A 524 17.99 -1.92 -26.76
C ILE A 524 18.52 -0.62 -26.14
N LEU A 525 19.56 -0.02 -26.72
CA LEU A 525 20.14 1.23 -26.19
C LEU A 525 19.10 2.34 -26.10
N LYS A 526 18.23 2.46 -27.11
CA LYS A 526 17.14 3.43 -27.11
C LYS A 526 16.18 3.26 -25.94
N ARG A 527 15.75 2.03 -25.64
CA ARG A 527 14.84 1.76 -24.52
C ARG A 527 15.50 2.05 -23.17
N PHE A 528 16.79 1.75 -23.04
CA PHE A 528 17.54 2.13 -21.84
C PHE A 528 17.67 3.65 -21.69
N ALA A 529 17.85 4.40 -22.78
CA ALA A 529 17.89 5.85 -22.74
C ALA A 529 16.54 6.43 -22.28
N GLU A 530 15.42 5.89 -22.76
CA GLU A 530 14.07 6.29 -22.34
C GLU A 530 13.83 6.01 -20.85
N VAL A 531 14.27 4.86 -20.32
CA VAL A 531 14.17 4.55 -18.88
C VAL A 531 15.10 5.44 -18.04
N PHE A 532 16.30 5.72 -18.54
CA PHE A 532 17.23 6.60 -17.84
C PHE A 532 16.73 8.05 -17.79
N ASP A 533 15.98 8.51 -18.78
CA ASP A 533 15.34 9.82 -18.76
C ASP A 533 14.46 10.04 -17.53
N LEU A 534 13.69 9.01 -17.17
CA LEU A 534 12.85 8.99 -15.96
C LEU A 534 13.71 9.02 -14.69
N THR A 535 14.85 8.31 -14.71
CA THR A 535 15.83 8.29 -13.62
C THR A 535 16.43 9.67 -13.40
N TYR A 536 16.80 10.36 -14.48
CA TYR A 536 17.38 11.69 -14.40
C TYR A 536 16.33 12.76 -14.02
N THR A 537 15.09 12.62 -14.50
CA THR A 537 13.97 13.46 -14.05
C THR A 537 13.76 13.33 -12.54
N ARG A 538 13.78 12.09 -12.00
CA ARG A 538 13.68 11.83 -10.57
C ARG A 538 14.83 12.45 -9.78
N PHE A 539 16.05 12.40 -10.31
CA PHE A 539 17.21 13.09 -9.72
C PHE A 539 16.96 14.60 -9.58
N LEU A 540 16.48 15.27 -10.63
CA LEU A 540 16.16 16.70 -10.58
C LEU A 540 15.04 17.00 -9.57
N ASP A 541 14.01 16.16 -9.52
CA ASP A 541 12.93 16.29 -8.53
C ASP A 541 13.45 16.15 -7.09
N LEU A 542 14.38 15.23 -6.85
CA LEU A 542 15.00 15.04 -5.54
C LEU A 542 15.86 16.25 -5.15
N GLN A 543 16.68 16.80 -6.06
CA GLN A 543 17.43 18.03 -5.79
C GLN A 543 16.51 19.20 -5.41
N LYS A 544 15.39 19.34 -6.12
CA LYS A 544 14.39 20.37 -5.83
C LYS A 544 13.72 20.14 -4.46
N ALA A 545 13.40 18.90 -4.13
CA ALA A 545 12.81 18.54 -2.84
C ALA A 545 13.78 18.78 -1.67
N GLU A 546 15.06 18.44 -1.83
CA GLU A 546 16.11 18.69 -0.83
C GLU A 546 16.28 20.21 -0.59
N ALA A 547 16.33 21.01 -1.66
CA ALA A 547 16.37 22.48 -1.55
C ALA A 547 15.12 23.05 -0.85
N GLN A 548 13.92 22.55 -1.19
CA GLN A 548 12.68 22.98 -0.56
C GLN A 548 12.60 22.58 0.92
N ALA A 549 13.10 21.40 1.29
CA ALA A 549 13.17 20.95 2.68
C ALA A 549 14.10 21.85 3.50
N ARG A 550 15.25 22.22 2.93
CA ARG A 550 16.19 23.17 3.54
C ARG A 550 15.55 24.54 3.77
N GLU A 551 14.85 25.08 2.78
CA GLU A 551 14.14 26.36 2.91
C GLU A 551 13.02 26.30 3.97
N SER A 552 12.28 25.19 4.02
CA SER A 552 11.23 24.98 5.03
C SER A 552 11.78 24.93 6.45
N GLN A 553 12.97 24.36 6.65
CA GLN A 553 13.66 24.37 7.94
C GLN A 553 14.03 25.78 8.38
N ILE A 554 14.52 26.61 7.45
CA ILE A 554 14.86 28.03 7.73
C ILE A 554 13.60 28.80 8.13
N GLU A 555 12.50 28.67 7.38
CA GLU A 555 11.23 29.33 7.74
C GLU A 555 10.67 28.84 9.08
N ALA A 556 10.75 27.54 9.39
CA ALA A 556 10.32 27.00 10.68
C ALA A 556 11.18 27.50 11.86
N ALA A 557 12.47 27.74 11.63
CA ALA A 557 13.36 28.34 12.62
C ALA A 557 13.00 29.81 12.86
N LEU A 558 12.81 30.59 11.79
CA LEU A 558 12.37 31.98 11.85
C LEU A 558 11.01 32.13 12.55
N GLU A 559 10.04 31.27 12.25
CA GLU A 559 8.71 31.29 12.86
C GLU A 559 8.73 30.90 14.34
N ARG A 560 9.62 29.97 14.76
CA ARG A 560 9.77 29.63 16.18
C ARG A 560 10.30 30.82 16.99
N VAL A 561 11.30 31.53 16.47
CA VAL A 561 11.78 32.78 17.08
C VAL A 561 10.66 33.83 17.10
N ARG A 562 9.95 34.03 15.99
CA ARG A 562 8.80 34.96 15.91
C ARG A 562 7.69 34.61 16.92
N SER A 563 7.38 33.33 17.07
CA SER A 563 6.34 32.85 17.97
C SER A 563 6.72 33.05 19.44
N ARG A 564 7.95 32.71 19.83
CA ARG A 564 8.43 32.96 21.21
C ARG A 564 8.36 34.45 21.56
N THR A 565 8.77 35.30 20.63
CA THR A 565 8.64 36.75 20.71
C THR A 565 7.19 37.20 20.92
N MET A 566 6.25 36.70 20.12
CA MET A 566 4.84 37.10 20.24
C MET A 566 4.20 36.64 21.54
N ALA A 567 4.74 35.56 22.14
CA ALA A 567 4.31 35.03 23.41
C ALA A 567 4.89 35.76 24.64
N MET A 568 5.75 36.77 24.45
CA MET A 568 6.27 37.57 25.56
C MET A 568 5.15 38.35 26.24
N HIS A 569 5.07 38.25 27.57
CA HIS A 569 4.12 38.97 28.41
C HIS A 569 4.75 40.09 29.22
N ARG A 570 6.05 39.99 29.49
CA ARG A 570 6.82 41.02 30.18
C ARG A 570 8.07 41.43 29.40
N SER A 571 8.53 42.63 29.67
CA SER A 571 9.72 43.19 29.01
C SER A 571 11.02 42.44 29.34
N ASP A 572 11.12 41.76 30.50
CA ASP A 572 12.28 40.95 30.91
C ASP A 572 12.41 39.58 30.21
N GLU A 573 11.38 39.12 29.48
CA GLU A 573 11.42 37.86 28.72
C GLU A 573 12.23 37.93 27.40
N LEU A 574 12.78 39.09 27.05
CA LEU A 574 13.56 39.28 25.83
C LEU A 574 14.83 38.41 25.82
N GLU A 575 15.35 38.11 27.01
CA GLU A 575 16.48 37.22 27.26
C GLU A 575 16.23 35.81 26.68
N ASP A 576 15.07 35.20 26.94
CA ASP A 576 14.72 33.86 26.45
C ASP A 576 14.64 33.78 24.91
N ALA A 577 14.18 34.86 24.27
CA ALA A 577 14.08 34.93 22.83
C ALA A 577 15.45 34.90 22.15
N SER A 578 16.49 35.40 22.83
CA SER A 578 17.86 35.43 22.33
C SER A 578 18.57 34.09 22.40
N VAL A 579 18.34 33.33 23.47
CA VAL A 579 18.82 31.95 23.62
C VAL A 579 18.22 31.06 22.53
N LEU A 580 16.90 31.19 22.30
CA LEU A 580 16.23 30.44 21.24
C LEU A 580 16.79 30.77 19.85
N LEU A 581 17.11 32.04 19.58
CA LEU A 581 17.68 32.45 18.30
C LEU A 581 19.03 31.77 18.04
N GLU A 582 19.89 31.66 19.05
CA GLU A 582 21.18 30.95 18.96
C GLU A 582 21.00 29.46 18.70
N GLU A 583 20.08 28.80 19.42
CA GLU A 583 19.76 27.39 19.19
C GLU A 583 19.27 27.12 17.77
N GLU A 584 18.39 27.98 17.25
CA GLU A 584 17.80 27.80 15.92
C GLU A 584 18.84 27.98 14.81
N VAL A 585 19.77 28.92 14.95
CA VAL A 585 20.88 29.09 14.01
C VAL A 585 21.80 27.87 14.01
N ARG A 586 22.11 27.30 15.18
CA ARG A 586 22.89 26.04 15.28
C ARG A 586 22.17 24.84 14.65
N LYS A 587 20.85 24.71 14.83
CA LYS A 587 20.03 23.63 14.23
C LYS A 587 20.05 23.68 12.70
N LEU A 588 20.29 24.85 12.09
CA LEU A 588 20.49 24.99 10.65
C LEU A 588 21.89 24.53 10.19
N GLY A 589 22.74 24.01 11.08
CA GLY A 589 24.07 23.51 10.75
C GLY A 589 25.14 24.61 10.64
N ILE A 590 24.84 25.83 11.09
CA ILE A 590 25.79 26.94 11.12
C ILE A 590 26.55 26.87 12.45
N GLN A 591 27.87 26.70 12.40
CA GLN A 591 28.69 26.62 13.60
C GLN A 591 29.07 28.02 14.10
N THR A 592 28.40 28.46 15.16
CA THR A 592 28.67 29.74 15.84
C THR A 592 29.47 29.53 17.14
N TRP A 593 30.32 30.50 17.48
CA TRP A 593 30.93 30.65 18.80
C TRP A 593 29.93 31.27 19.79
N GLY A 594 29.27 32.35 19.36
CA GLY A 594 28.21 33.01 20.12
C GLY A 594 27.38 33.93 19.24
N CYS A 595 26.24 34.31 19.78
CA CYS A 595 25.31 35.25 19.19
C CYS A 595 25.03 36.37 20.18
N ALA A 596 24.95 37.61 19.69
CA ALA A 596 24.55 38.75 20.49
C ALA A 596 23.40 39.48 19.80
N PHE A 597 22.61 40.21 20.57
CA PHE A 597 21.79 41.27 20.03
C PHE A 597 22.08 42.57 20.78
N HIS A 598 22.20 43.63 20.00
CA HIS A 598 22.70 44.93 20.42
C HIS A 598 21.65 45.99 20.10
N ILE A 599 21.34 46.84 21.07
CA ILE A 599 20.29 47.86 20.98
C ILE A 599 20.90 49.23 21.21
N TYR A 600 20.65 50.14 20.27
CA TYR A 600 21.19 51.49 20.33
C TYR A 600 20.38 52.35 21.30
N ASP A 601 21.03 52.82 22.37
CA ASP A 601 20.42 53.79 23.29
C ASP A 601 20.61 55.21 22.75
N GLU A 602 19.59 55.74 22.09
CA GLU A 602 19.59 57.10 21.56
C GLU A 602 19.21 58.15 22.62
N THR A 603 18.97 57.75 23.88
CA THR A 603 18.60 58.63 25.00
C THR A 603 19.75 58.95 25.96
N SER A 604 20.88 58.26 25.82
CA SER A 604 22.08 58.48 26.63
C SER A 604 22.57 59.94 26.57
N THR A 605 22.77 60.54 27.74
CA THR A 605 23.33 61.89 27.93
C THR A 605 24.82 61.90 28.24
N ASP A 606 25.46 60.73 28.26
CA ASP A 606 26.90 60.57 28.55
C ASP A 606 27.79 61.05 27.39
N ASP A 607 29.03 61.49 27.70
CA ASP A 607 30.00 61.99 26.71
C ASP A 607 30.35 60.94 25.63
N VAL A 608 30.30 59.65 26.00
CA VAL A 608 30.35 58.50 25.09
C VAL A 608 29.07 57.71 25.29
N PRO A 609 28.20 57.57 24.26
CA PRO A 609 26.95 56.82 24.40
C PRO A 609 27.23 55.33 24.70
N TRP A 610 26.43 54.77 25.60
CA TRP A 610 26.48 53.36 25.98
C TRP A 610 25.24 52.62 25.50
N ASP A 611 25.45 51.60 24.68
CA ASP A 611 24.40 50.76 24.11
C ASP A 611 24.18 49.50 24.94
N LEU A 612 23.05 48.84 24.73
CA LEU A 612 22.65 47.66 25.49
C LEU A 612 23.00 46.39 24.71
N GLU A 613 23.60 45.39 25.37
CA GLU A 613 23.94 44.12 24.74
C GLU A 613 23.59 42.92 25.61
N TRP A 614 23.11 41.88 24.93
CA TRP A 614 22.91 40.54 25.50
C TRP A 614 23.64 39.54 24.63
N PHE A 615 24.43 38.69 25.27
CA PHE A 615 25.32 37.77 24.60
C PHE A 615 25.10 36.34 25.06
N THR A 616 24.93 35.43 24.11
CA THR A 616 24.79 33.99 24.34
C THR A 616 25.92 33.25 23.66
N SER A 617 26.55 32.31 24.37
CA SER A 617 27.63 31.47 23.86
C SER A 617 27.34 29.98 24.09
N ALA A 618 28.17 29.12 23.52
CA ALA A 618 28.15 27.68 23.84
C ALA A 618 28.32 27.36 25.34
N GLY A 619 28.84 28.30 26.15
CA GLY A 619 28.99 28.21 27.60
C GLY A 619 27.78 28.71 28.41
N GLY A 620 26.70 29.12 27.74
CA GLY A 620 25.55 29.78 28.35
C GLY A 620 25.54 31.30 28.12
N MET A 621 24.55 31.95 28.70
CA MET A 621 24.31 33.38 28.58
C MET A 621 25.19 34.20 29.52
N LEU A 622 25.67 35.34 29.03
CA LEU A 622 26.36 36.34 29.85
C LEU A 622 25.36 37.29 30.53
N PRO A 623 25.67 37.79 31.74
CA PRO A 623 24.83 38.78 32.42
C PRO A 623 24.68 40.04 31.56
N PHE A 624 23.53 40.71 31.64
CA PHE A 624 23.28 41.96 30.92
C PHE A 624 24.39 43.01 31.17
N TYR A 625 24.91 43.60 30.09
CA TYR A 625 25.95 44.62 30.16
C TYR A 625 25.72 45.73 29.12
N LYS A 626 26.41 46.87 29.33
CA LYS A 626 26.43 47.98 28.38
C LYS A 626 27.75 48.01 27.63
N THR A 627 27.72 48.45 26.37
CA THR A 627 28.91 48.63 25.54
C THR A 627 29.09 50.08 25.10
N PRO A 628 30.30 50.64 25.18
CA PRO A 628 30.54 52.00 24.71
C PRO A 628 30.57 52.04 23.18
N ARG A 629 30.06 53.12 22.56
CA ARG A 629 30.18 53.37 21.12
C ARG A 629 31.62 53.74 20.71
N GLU A 630 32.57 52.83 20.92
CA GLU A 630 33.99 52.95 20.60
C GLU A 630 34.52 51.68 19.90
N TYR A 631 35.75 51.75 19.35
CA TYR A 631 36.44 50.63 18.69
C TYR A 631 35.55 49.87 17.68
N MET A 632 35.26 48.59 17.92
CA MET A 632 34.44 47.74 17.06
C MET A 632 32.96 48.15 17.08
N PHE A 633 32.43 48.50 18.25
CA PHE A 633 31.02 48.87 18.41
C PHE A 633 30.71 50.16 17.65
N LEU A 634 31.67 51.10 17.61
CA LEU A 634 31.56 52.30 16.77
C LEU A 634 31.48 51.94 15.28
N ARG A 635 32.33 51.02 14.80
CA ARG A 635 32.29 50.57 13.40
C ARG A 635 30.94 49.92 13.08
N TYR A 636 30.43 49.06 13.95
CA TYR A 636 29.12 48.41 13.77
C TYR A 636 28.00 49.44 13.68
N TYR A 637 28.00 50.43 14.57
CA TYR A 637 27.03 51.52 14.55
C TYR A 637 27.13 52.37 13.27
N GLU A 638 28.33 52.81 12.88
CA GLU A 638 28.53 53.62 11.67
C GLU A 638 28.10 52.90 10.39
N TYR A 639 28.34 51.59 10.31
CA TYR A 639 27.87 50.77 9.20
C TYR A 639 26.35 50.62 9.17
N SER A 640 25.68 50.54 10.34
CA SER A 640 24.22 50.53 10.42
C SER A 640 23.60 51.76 9.75
N LYS A 641 24.21 52.95 9.93
CA LYS A 641 23.73 54.21 9.36
C LYS A 641 23.91 54.31 7.84
N LYS A 642 24.71 53.41 7.24
CA LYS A 642 24.86 53.29 5.77
C LYS A 642 23.75 52.47 5.11
N GLY A 643 22.86 51.84 5.89
CA GLY A 643 21.67 51.14 5.38
C GLY A 643 21.93 49.79 4.71
N LYS A 644 23.11 49.18 4.91
CA LYS A 644 23.39 47.81 4.44
C LYS A 644 22.82 46.79 5.43
N PRO A 645 22.28 45.64 4.98
CA PRO A 645 21.62 44.67 5.86
C PRO A 645 22.59 43.79 6.66
N LEU A 646 23.84 43.67 6.21
CA LEU A 646 24.87 42.83 6.84
C LEU A 646 26.24 43.52 6.72
N TYR A 647 27.02 43.49 7.79
CA TYR A 647 28.44 43.83 7.82
C TYR A 647 29.23 42.62 8.34
N ILE A 648 30.41 42.36 7.76
CA ILE A 648 31.26 41.24 8.14
C ILE A 648 32.62 41.78 8.51
N GLU A 649 33.08 41.46 9.71
CA GLU A 649 34.42 41.80 10.18
C GLU A 649 35.20 40.52 10.51
N GLU A 650 36.41 40.41 9.97
CA GLU A 650 37.30 39.30 10.24
C GLU A 650 38.34 39.71 11.29
N PHE A 651 38.43 38.94 12.37
CA PHE A 651 39.50 39.04 13.34
C PHE A 651 40.47 37.88 13.16
N GLY A 652 41.56 38.16 12.46
CA GLY A 652 42.66 37.22 12.26
C GLY A 652 43.47 36.97 13.53
N PRO A 653 44.38 35.96 13.51
CA PRO A 653 45.21 35.59 14.67
C PRO A 653 46.04 36.75 15.24
N ASP A 654 46.43 37.71 14.41
CA ASP A 654 47.28 38.86 14.80
C ASP A 654 46.52 39.96 15.56
N VAL A 655 45.18 39.93 15.53
CA VAL A 655 44.31 41.01 16.09
C VAL A 655 43.42 40.48 17.21
N ILE A 656 43.08 39.19 17.20
CA ILE A 656 42.12 38.56 18.12
C ILE A 656 42.52 38.70 19.60
N GLU A 657 43.82 38.67 19.92
CA GLU A 657 44.33 38.81 21.28
C GLU A 657 44.03 40.23 21.83
N SER A 658 44.37 41.26 21.04
CA SER A 658 44.08 42.66 21.40
C SER A 658 42.58 42.95 21.50
N HIS A 659 41.76 42.29 20.67
CA HIS A 659 40.31 42.41 20.70
C HIS A 659 39.73 41.89 22.03
N TYR A 660 40.11 40.68 22.45
CA TYR A 660 39.60 40.12 23.71
C TYR A 660 40.19 40.80 24.95
N ASP A 661 41.40 41.34 24.88
CA ASP A 661 41.96 42.15 25.98
C ASP A 661 41.17 43.45 26.19
N TYR A 662 40.73 44.09 25.10
CA TYR A 662 39.80 45.22 25.19
C TYR A 662 38.47 44.82 25.81
N LEU A 663 37.82 43.74 25.33
CA LEU A 663 36.54 43.28 25.91
C LEU A 663 36.65 42.93 27.39
N LYS A 664 37.79 42.37 27.84
CA LYS A 664 38.08 42.09 29.26
C LYS A 664 38.23 43.35 30.13
N SER A 665 38.39 44.52 29.53
CA SER A 665 38.48 45.81 30.24
C SER A 665 37.12 46.44 30.52
N LEU A 666 36.05 45.97 29.87
CA LEU A 666 34.71 46.54 30.02
C LEU A 666 34.01 46.07 31.32
N PRO A 667 33.24 46.94 32.00
CA PRO A 667 32.48 46.58 33.19
C PRO A 667 31.48 45.46 32.91
N VAL A 668 31.30 44.53 33.86
CA VAL A 668 30.43 43.34 33.76
C VAL A 668 30.90 42.32 32.71
N LEU A 669 31.07 42.72 31.46
CA LEU A 669 31.54 41.85 30.36
C LEU A 669 32.92 41.26 30.65
N GLY A 670 33.84 42.05 31.19
CA GLY A 670 35.19 41.59 31.43
C GLY A 670 35.32 40.56 32.56
N GLU A 671 34.43 40.59 33.54
CA GLU A 671 34.33 39.54 34.57
C GLU A 671 33.71 38.27 33.97
N ALA A 672 32.64 38.43 33.20
CA ALA A 672 31.94 37.33 32.53
C ALA A 672 32.85 36.54 31.56
N LEU A 673 33.68 37.22 30.76
CA LEU A 673 34.65 36.56 29.86
C LEU A 673 35.77 35.82 30.61
N LYS A 674 36.19 36.32 31.78
CA LYS A 674 37.17 35.64 32.64
C LYS A 674 36.58 34.38 33.25
N GLU A 675 35.31 34.41 33.67
CA GLU A 675 34.58 33.25 34.17
C GLU A 675 34.36 32.18 33.10
N LEU A 676 33.97 32.56 31.87
CA LEU A 676 33.85 31.62 30.74
C LEU A 676 35.18 30.91 30.46
N SER A 677 36.29 31.67 30.46
CA SER A 677 37.63 31.10 30.29
C SER A 677 38.00 30.14 31.43
N ALA A 678 37.62 30.45 32.67
CA ALA A 678 37.85 29.60 33.84
C ALA A 678 37.01 28.31 33.82
N ASN A 679 35.82 28.35 33.22
CA ASN A 679 34.92 27.22 33.04
C ASN A 679 35.28 26.32 31.84
N GLY A 680 36.41 26.59 31.17
CA GLY A 680 36.92 25.72 30.10
C GLY A 680 36.31 25.96 28.73
N VAL A 681 35.62 27.09 28.51
CA VAL A 681 35.16 27.50 27.17
C VAL A 681 36.26 28.35 26.53
N PRO A 682 37.00 27.84 25.53
CA PRO A 682 38.09 28.58 24.92
C PRO A 682 37.56 29.72 24.06
N LEU A 683 38.28 30.85 24.08
CA LEU A 683 38.09 31.93 23.12
C LEU A 683 38.57 31.48 21.73
N PRO A 684 37.90 31.87 20.64
CA PRO A 684 38.23 31.47 19.30
C PRO A 684 39.60 32.05 18.89
N PRO A 685 40.51 31.25 18.31
CA PRO A 685 41.81 31.74 17.84
C PRO A 685 41.70 32.60 16.55
N ARG A 686 40.53 32.61 15.93
CA ARG A 686 40.11 33.45 14.80
C ARG A 686 38.58 33.51 14.80
N GLN A 687 38.00 34.65 14.48
CA GLN A 687 36.54 34.77 14.38
C GLN A 687 36.09 35.67 13.23
N TYR A 688 34.84 35.46 12.80
CA TYR A 688 34.14 36.26 11.81
C TYR A 688 32.83 36.77 12.39
N ASP A 689 32.74 38.09 12.52
CA ASP A 689 31.60 38.77 13.12
C ASP A 689 30.63 39.17 12.02
N HIS A 690 29.47 38.53 11.99
CA HIS A 690 28.39 38.78 11.04
C HIS A 690 27.33 39.66 11.72
N VAL A 691 27.37 40.95 11.40
CA VAL A 691 26.55 42.00 12.02
C VAL A 691 25.34 42.26 11.13
N ALA A 692 24.20 41.65 11.45
CA ALA A 692 22.94 41.74 10.71
C ALA A 692 22.03 42.81 11.33
N TYR A 693 21.68 43.84 10.56
CA TYR A 693 21.04 45.06 11.10
C TYR A 693 19.51 44.98 11.12
N PHE A 694 18.91 45.55 12.17
CA PHE A 694 17.49 45.89 12.25
C PHE A 694 17.30 47.37 12.64
N LYS A 695 16.06 47.86 12.75
CA LYS A 695 15.79 49.32 12.80
C LYS A 695 16.42 50.03 14.00
N HIS A 696 16.56 49.31 15.11
CA HIS A 696 16.97 49.87 16.40
C HIS A 696 18.27 49.27 16.95
N GLY A 697 18.99 48.48 16.14
CA GLY A 697 20.12 47.69 16.62
C GLY A 697 20.66 46.71 15.59
N HIS A 698 21.40 45.70 16.05
CA HIS A 698 21.89 44.61 15.23
C HIS A 698 21.93 43.28 15.97
N LEU A 699 21.85 42.18 15.22
CA LEU A 699 22.24 40.85 15.66
C LEU A 699 23.70 40.62 15.27
N LEU A 700 24.47 40.03 16.16
CA LEU A 700 25.85 39.64 15.95
C LEU A 700 25.92 38.11 15.95
N PHE A 701 26.41 37.51 14.86
CA PHE A 701 26.71 36.08 14.80
C PHE A 701 28.23 35.89 14.63
N ILE A 702 28.87 35.22 15.58
CA ILE A 702 30.31 34.99 15.55
C ILE A 702 30.56 33.56 15.07
N THR A 703 31.28 33.35 13.97
CA THR A 703 31.63 32.02 13.45
C THR A 703 33.15 31.79 13.42
N TYR A 704 33.55 30.52 13.39
CA TYR A 704 34.96 30.13 13.31
C TYR A 704 35.54 30.21 11.89
N GLU A 705 34.68 30.07 10.87
CA GLU A 705 35.03 30.07 9.44
C GLU A 705 34.07 30.98 8.65
N PRO A 706 34.46 31.44 7.44
CA PRO A 706 33.56 32.18 6.55
C PRO A 706 32.35 31.33 6.15
N VAL A 707 31.15 31.90 6.23
CA VAL A 707 29.88 31.19 5.93
C VAL A 707 29.01 31.96 4.91
N PRO A 708 29.46 32.10 3.64
CA PRO A 708 28.75 32.89 2.63
C PRO A 708 27.29 32.43 2.41
N ASP A 709 27.04 31.12 2.50
CA ASP A 709 25.71 30.53 2.32
C ASP A 709 24.74 30.86 3.47
N ALA A 710 25.25 31.31 4.62
CA ALA A 710 24.44 31.69 5.79
C ALA A 710 24.07 33.18 5.84
N HIS A 711 24.65 34.01 4.96
CA HIS A 711 24.46 35.46 5.01
C HIS A 711 22.98 35.87 4.86
N ASP A 712 22.24 35.25 3.93
CA ASP A 712 20.80 35.52 3.75
C ASP A 712 19.99 35.13 5.00
N ILE A 713 20.37 34.02 5.63
CA ILE A 713 19.73 33.52 6.85
C ILE A 713 19.88 34.54 7.98
N PHE A 714 21.08 35.07 8.21
CA PHE A 714 21.33 36.10 9.24
C PHE A 714 20.52 37.38 9.02
N ILE A 715 20.41 37.84 7.77
CA ILE A 715 19.60 39.00 7.40
C ILE A 715 18.11 38.75 7.72
N ARG A 716 17.60 37.55 7.43
CA ARG A 716 16.21 37.17 7.72
C ARG A 716 15.93 37.11 9.23
N PHE A 717 16.87 36.59 10.02
CA PHE A 717 16.75 36.61 11.49
C PHE A 717 16.70 38.04 12.04
N ALA A 718 17.55 38.96 11.55
CA ALA A 718 17.51 40.36 11.98
C ALA A 718 16.16 41.02 11.66
N LYS A 719 15.57 40.72 10.50
CA LYS A 719 14.24 41.22 10.13
C LYS A 719 13.12 40.69 11.05
N VAL A 720 13.18 39.42 11.47
CA VAL A 720 12.22 38.86 12.45
C VAL A 720 12.41 39.51 13.82
N PHE A 721 13.67 39.77 14.20
CA PHE A 721 13.99 40.41 15.46
C PHE A 721 13.52 41.88 15.55
N ASP A 722 13.44 42.59 14.42
CA ASP A 722 12.85 43.95 14.37
C ASP A 722 11.41 44.01 14.91
N GLN A 723 10.62 42.97 14.61
CA GLN A 723 9.26 42.83 15.13
C GLN A 723 9.27 42.52 16.64
N THR A 724 10.26 41.75 17.09
CA THR A 724 10.47 41.41 18.50
C THR A 724 10.75 42.63 19.34
N TYR A 725 11.64 43.48 18.87
CA TYR A 725 11.98 44.69 19.59
C TYR A 725 10.81 45.69 19.64
N THR A 726 10.02 45.78 18.57
CA THR A 726 8.79 46.60 18.57
C THR A 726 7.81 46.12 19.66
N ARG A 727 7.63 44.81 19.82
CA ARG A 727 6.77 44.23 20.86
C ARG A 727 7.30 44.49 22.27
N PHE A 728 8.62 44.42 22.47
CA PHE A 728 9.25 44.77 23.74
C PHE A 728 8.95 46.22 24.15
N LEU A 729 9.07 47.18 23.23
CA LEU A 729 8.73 48.59 23.50
C LEU A 729 7.24 48.78 23.82
N ASP A 730 6.36 48.07 23.12
CA ASP A 730 4.92 48.09 23.40
C ASP A 730 4.60 47.53 24.79
N LEU A 731 5.29 46.47 25.22
CA LEU A 731 5.13 45.88 26.54
C LEU A 731 5.59 46.83 27.65
N GLN A 732 6.76 47.47 27.52
CA GLN A 732 7.21 48.48 28.49
C GLN A 732 6.20 49.64 28.63
N LYS A 733 5.63 50.08 27.51
CA LYS A 733 4.59 51.11 27.52
C LYS A 733 3.30 50.62 28.17
N ALA A 734 2.90 49.37 27.93
CA ALA A 734 1.71 48.78 28.53
C ALA A 734 1.86 48.56 30.05
N GLU A 735 3.04 48.15 30.51
CA GLU A 735 3.38 48.01 31.94
C GLU A 735 3.24 49.36 32.65
N ALA A 736 3.85 50.43 32.13
CA ALA A 736 3.71 51.77 32.69
C ALA A 736 2.25 52.30 32.67
N GLN A 737 1.48 51.95 31.63
CA GLN A 737 0.05 52.30 31.57
C GLN A 737 -0.79 51.52 32.58
N ALA A 738 -0.44 50.27 32.88
CA ALA A 738 -1.15 49.44 33.85
C ALA A 738 -1.00 49.98 35.28
N GLU A 739 0.18 50.48 35.62
CA GLU A 739 0.46 51.14 36.92
C GLU A 739 -0.39 52.41 37.10
N GLU A 740 -0.39 53.31 36.11
CA GLU A 740 -1.23 54.51 36.11
C GLU A 740 -2.74 54.16 36.16
N ALA A 741 -3.17 53.13 35.42
CA ALA A 741 -4.54 52.65 35.45
C ALA A 741 -4.94 52.07 36.82
N GLN A 742 -4.01 51.50 37.58
CA GLN A 742 -4.26 50.97 38.91
C GLN A 742 -4.46 52.09 39.94
N ILE A 743 -3.71 53.19 39.84
CA ILE A 743 -3.93 54.41 40.63
C ILE A 743 -5.31 55.00 40.29
N GLU A 744 -5.65 55.17 39.01
CA GLU A 744 -6.98 55.66 38.62
C GLU A 744 -8.11 54.71 39.03
N LEU A 745 -7.92 53.39 38.96
CA LEU A 745 -8.91 52.42 39.44
C LEU A 745 -9.15 52.55 40.94
N SER A 746 -8.10 52.77 41.72
CA SER A 746 -8.18 52.98 43.17
C SER A 746 -8.93 54.29 43.48
N LEU A 747 -8.63 55.37 42.74
CA LEU A 747 -9.38 56.62 42.81
C LEU A 747 -10.84 56.46 42.38
N GLU A 748 -11.14 55.68 41.32
CA GLU A 748 -12.50 55.37 40.87
C GLU A 748 -13.27 54.50 41.86
N ARG A 749 -12.62 53.56 42.55
CA ARG A 749 -13.25 52.80 43.65
C ARG A 749 -13.68 53.75 44.77
N ILE A 750 -12.82 54.71 45.13
CA ILE A 750 -13.17 55.74 46.10
C ILE A 750 -14.30 56.62 45.56
N ARG A 751 -14.24 57.10 44.30
CA ARG A 751 -15.35 57.87 43.66
C ARG A 751 -16.66 57.09 43.61
N ALA A 752 -16.61 55.78 43.39
CA ALA A 752 -17.77 54.90 43.38
C ALA A 752 -18.36 54.74 44.79
N GLN A 753 -17.52 54.57 45.81
CA GLN A 753 -17.95 54.57 47.21
C GLN A 753 -18.56 55.93 47.59
N VAL A 754 -17.94 57.04 47.18
CA VAL A 754 -18.47 58.40 47.35
C VAL A 754 -19.85 58.54 46.71
N THR A 755 -20.01 58.04 45.48
CA THR A 755 -21.31 58.06 44.78
C THR A 755 -22.34 57.17 45.48
N ALA A 756 -21.87 56.07 46.08
CA ALA A 756 -22.69 55.12 46.83
C ALA A 756 -23.02 55.57 48.25
N MET A 757 -22.41 56.65 48.76
CA MET A 757 -22.78 57.25 50.05
C MET A 757 -24.29 57.50 50.09
N ARG A 758 -24.93 56.99 51.14
CA ARG A 758 -26.36 57.08 51.42
C ARG A 758 -26.64 57.92 52.65
N GLU A 759 -25.73 57.87 53.62
CA GLU A 759 -25.82 58.60 54.86
C GLU A 759 -24.58 59.47 55.05
N SER A 760 -24.76 60.57 55.76
CA SER A 760 -23.67 61.50 56.07
C SER A 760 -22.55 60.87 56.92
N THR A 761 -22.81 59.79 57.64
CA THR A 761 -21.79 59.04 58.39
C THR A 761 -20.86 58.21 57.50
N ASP A 762 -21.25 57.94 56.25
CA ASP A 762 -20.45 57.14 55.29
C ASP A 762 -19.11 57.81 54.95
N LEU A 763 -18.97 59.12 55.22
CA LEU A 763 -17.71 59.85 55.02
C LEU A 763 -16.55 59.24 55.83
N PHE A 764 -16.83 58.66 57.00
CA PHE A 764 -15.83 57.98 57.83
C PHE A 764 -15.31 56.69 57.17
N ASP A 765 -16.20 55.93 56.53
CA ASP A 765 -15.81 54.74 55.77
C ASP A 765 -14.97 55.11 54.54
N ILE A 766 -15.24 56.26 53.91
CA ILE A 766 -14.41 56.78 52.82
C ILE A 766 -12.98 57.05 53.30
N VAL A 767 -12.78 57.71 54.43
CA VAL A 767 -11.44 57.99 54.96
C VAL A 767 -10.67 56.70 55.29
N VAL A 768 -11.36 55.71 55.86
CA VAL A 768 -10.80 54.37 56.13
C VAL A 768 -10.40 53.64 54.84
N ASN A 769 -11.27 53.66 53.84
CA ASN A 769 -11.00 53.00 52.57
C ASN A 769 -9.93 53.73 51.75
N MET A 770 -9.84 55.06 51.86
CA MET A 770 -8.74 55.83 51.28
C MET A 770 -7.40 55.36 51.83
N ARG A 771 -7.26 55.14 53.14
CA ARG A 771 -6.03 54.53 53.69
C ARG A 771 -5.77 53.15 53.11
N LYS A 772 -6.79 52.29 53.02
CA LYS A 772 -6.64 50.92 52.49
C LYS A 772 -6.20 50.91 51.03
N GLU A 773 -6.77 51.76 50.19
CA GLU A 773 -6.37 51.88 48.78
C GLU A 773 -5.01 52.56 48.64
N PHE A 774 -4.68 53.53 49.51
CA PHE A 774 -3.35 54.14 49.52
C PHE A 774 -2.25 53.12 49.87
N VAL A 775 -2.51 52.23 50.83
CA VAL A 775 -1.59 51.13 51.20
C VAL A 775 -1.59 50.00 50.17
N SER A 776 -2.70 49.71 49.49
CA SER A 776 -2.77 48.68 48.44
C SER A 776 -1.93 49.04 47.21
N LEU A 777 -1.71 50.33 46.98
CA LEU A 777 -0.79 50.87 45.98
C LEU A 777 0.69 50.81 46.39
N GLY A 778 1.00 50.26 47.58
CA GLY A 778 2.37 50.08 48.04
C GLY A 778 2.93 51.24 48.87
N HIS A 779 2.13 52.26 49.20
CA HIS A 779 2.57 53.35 50.07
C HIS A 779 2.39 53.01 51.56
N GLU A 780 3.29 53.47 52.40
CA GLU A 780 3.18 53.33 53.86
C GLU A 780 2.34 54.47 54.46
N ALA A 781 1.46 54.14 55.42
CA ALA A 781 0.66 55.12 56.15
C ALA A 781 0.22 54.57 57.52
N ASP A 782 0.85 55.04 58.60
CA ASP A 782 0.54 54.57 59.96
C ASP A 782 -0.87 55.02 60.37
N TYR A 783 -1.08 56.34 60.42
CA TYR A 783 -2.40 56.95 60.57
C TYR A 783 -2.78 57.73 59.33
N PHE A 784 -4.06 57.74 58.99
CA PHE A 784 -4.64 58.55 57.92
C PHE A 784 -5.80 59.37 58.49
N TRP A 785 -5.91 60.64 58.10
CA TRP A 785 -6.97 61.52 58.62
C TRP A 785 -7.56 62.43 57.56
N HIS A 786 -8.73 62.94 57.90
CA HIS A 786 -9.30 64.14 57.33
C HIS A 786 -9.51 65.17 58.44
N MET A 787 -9.19 66.43 58.16
CA MET A 787 -9.42 67.54 59.05
C MET A 787 -10.15 68.68 58.33
N ARG A 788 -11.34 68.99 58.81
CA ARG A 788 -12.14 70.13 58.34
C ARG A 788 -11.72 71.41 59.04
N TRP A 789 -11.65 72.50 58.29
CA TRP A 789 -11.35 73.82 58.82
C TRP A 789 -12.65 74.62 59.03
N LEU A 790 -12.96 74.95 60.27
CA LEU A 790 -14.07 75.83 60.64
C LEU A 790 -13.55 77.25 60.98
N GLU A 791 -14.46 78.22 61.09
CA GLU A 791 -14.11 79.61 61.38
C GLU A 791 -13.35 79.77 62.72
N LYS A 792 -13.65 78.93 63.72
CA LYS A 792 -13.10 79.05 65.09
C LYS A 792 -12.36 77.80 65.59
N SER A 793 -12.41 76.70 64.84
CA SER A 793 -11.87 75.40 65.26
C SER A 793 -11.55 74.51 64.04
N TYR A 794 -11.03 73.33 64.31
CA TYR A 794 -10.88 72.22 63.39
C TYR A 794 -11.70 71.03 63.89
N GLU A 795 -12.21 70.23 62.96
CA GLU A 795 -12.81 68.92 63.25
C GLU A 795 -11.98 67.87 62.52
N MET A 796 -11.25 67.05 63.28
CA MET A 796 -10.37 66.01 62.74
C MET A 796 -10.95 64.62 63.01
N SER A 797 -10.91 63.75 62.01
CA SER A 797 -11.24 62.33 62.11
C SER A 797 -10.08 61.51 61.57
N MET A 798 -9.55 60.61 62.39
CA MET A 798 -8.35 59.84 62.11
C MET A 798 -8.65 58.35 62.24
N THR A 799 -8.05 57.55 61.36
CA THR A 799 -8.13 56.08 61.42
C THR A 799 -7.53 55.56 62.73
N SER A 800 -7.97 54.39 63.18
CA SER A 800 -7.24 53.63 64.20
C SER A 800 -5.88 53.17 63.65
N GLU A 801 -4.99 52.75 64.55
CA GLU A 801 -3.66 52.22 64.21
C GLU A 801 -3.73 51.05 63.20
N ASP A 802 -4.71 50.15 63.36
CA ASP A 802 -4.94 49.04 62.42
C ASP A 802 -5.57 49.48 61.08
N GLY A 803 -5.99 50.74 60.98
CA GLY A 803 -6.58 51.36 59.80
C GLY A 803 -7.95 50.83 59.37
N ASN A 804 -8.66 50.08 60.21
CA ASN A 804 -9.92 49.43 59.82
C ASN A 804 -11.18 50.24 60.16
N ARG A 805 -11.06 51.29 60.99
CA ARG A 805 -12.15 52.17 61.40
C ARG A 805 -11.62 53.57 61.70
N ILE A 806 -12.51 54.53 61.90
CA ILE A 806 -12.14 55.79 62.57
C ILE A 806 -11.91 55.49 64.06
N GLY A 807 -10.68 55.74 64.50
CA GLY A 807 -10.23 55.51 65.88
C GLY A 807 -10.44 56.74 66.76
N MET A 808 -10.28 57.93 66.17
CA MET A 808 -10.28 59.21 66.87
C MET A 808 -11.09 60.27 66.13
N VAL A 809 -11.95 60.99 66.86
CA VAL A 809 -12.66 62.19 66.40
C VAL A 809 -12.45 63.29 67.44
N ILE A 810 -11.82 64.39 67.02
CA ILE A 810 -11.39 65.46 67.91
C ILE A 810 -11.71 66.84 67.31
N SER A 811 -12.21 67.74 68.15
CA SER A 811 -12.36 69.15 67.82
C SER A 811 -11.21 69.96 68.43
N LEU A 812 -10.47 70.70 67.62
CA LEU A 812 -9.27 71.46 68.03
C LEU A 812 -9.47 72.97 67.86
N PRO A 813 -9.06 73.82 68.81
CA PRO A 813 -9.06 75.27 68.59
C PRO A 813 -7.95 75.69 67.61
N LYS A 814 -8.17 76.78 66.87
CA LYS A 814 -7.23 77.31 65.86
C LYS A 814 -5.80 77.54 66.40
N GLN A 815 -5.69 77.91 67.68
CA GLN A 815 -4.43 78.12 68.38
C GLN A 815 -3.44 76.92 68.30
N VAL A 816 -3.95 75.69 68.16
CA VAL A 816 -3.10 74.48 68.09
C VAL A 816 -2.19 74.53 66.86
N HIS A 817 -2.72 74.87 65.68
CA HIS A 817 -1.93 75.02 64.45
C HIS A 817 -1.19 76.37 64.38
N GLU A 818 -1.77 77.45 64.93
CA GLU A 818 -1.11 78.77 65.00
C GLU A 818 0.21 78.75 65.79
N SER A 819 0.38 77.78 66.71
CA SER A 819 1.63 77.57 67.43
C SER A 819 2.78 77.00 66.57
N TYR A 820 2.51 76.62 65.31
CA TYR A 820 3.47 76.11 64.33
C TYR A 820 3.45 77.00 63.07
N PRO A 821 4.34 78.01 62.96
CA PRO A 821 4.26 79.05 61.92
C PRO A 821 4.28 78.54 60.48
N GLU A 822 5.05 77.50 60.18
CA GLU A 822 5.14 76.95 58.81
C GLU A 822 3.86 76.22 58.39
N LEU A 823 3.24 75.48 59.32
CA LEU A 823 1.94 74.85 59.11
C LEU A 823 0.85 75.91 58.93
N ALA A 824 0.77 76.91 59.81
CA ALA A 824 -0.19 78.01 59.70
C ALA A 824 -0.03 78.84 58.40
N ASN A 825 1.21 79.06 57.96
CA ASN A 825 1.51 79.69 56.67
C ASN A 825 1.10 78.81 55.50
N TRP A 826 1.28 77.49 55.60
CA TRP A 826 0.77 76.57 54.59
C TRP A 826 -0.74 76.68 54.52
N GLU A 827 -1.48 76.54 55.62
CA GLU A 827 -2.96 76.61 55.68
C GLU A 827 -3.55 77.84 54.97
N THR A 828 -2.90 78.99 55.11
CA THR A 828 -3.32 80.26 54.50
C THR A 828 -2.77 80.49 53.08
N GLY A 829 -1.86 79.63 52.60
CA GLY A 829 -1.29 79.65 51.26
C GLY A 829 -1.95 78.70 50.26
N ASN A 830 -1.29 78.49 49.11
CA ASN A 830 -1.82 77.73 47.96
C ASN A 830 -1.00 76.48 47.58
N LYS A 831 -0.03 76.06 48.41
CA LYS A 831 0.74 74.83 48.12
C LYS A 831 -0.17 73.60 48.28
N PRO A 832 -0.08 72.60 47.38
CA PRO A 832 -0.97 71.44 47.38
C PRO A 832 -0.69 70.47 48.54
N SER A 833 0.55 70.39 48.99
CA SER A 833 0.98 69.52 50.09
C SER A 833 1.96 70.22 51.03
N TYR A 834 2.12 69.66 52.22
CA TYR A 834 3.08 70.07 53.23
C TYR A 834 3.59 68.87 54.00
N VAL A 835 4.89 68.86 54.31
CA VAL A 835 5.53 67.80 55.10
C VAL A 835 6.02 68.43 56.40
N MET A 836 5.54 67.90 57.52
CA MET A 836 5.95 68.27 58.86
C MET A 836 6.74 67.11 59.47
N ALA A 837 8.06 67.11 59.26
CA ALA A 837 8.96 66.15 59.91
C ALA A 837 9.34 66.68 61.30
N LEU A 838 8.94 65.98 62.35
CA LEU A 838 9.21 66.35 63.73
C LEU A 838 10.07 65.27 64.40
N ASN A 839 11.12 65.68 65.12
CA ASN A 839 11.85 64.76 66.00
C ASN A 839 10.98 64.32 67.18
N GLY A 840 11.42 63.31 67.93
CA GLY A 840 10.61 62.70 69.01
C GLY A 840 10.08 63.67 70.08
N GLU A 841 10.86 64.67 70.50
CA GLU A 841 10.40 65.66 71.48
C GLU A 841 9.38 66.64 70.88
N GLU A 842 9.63 67.09 69.65
CA GLU A 842 8.74 68.01 68.93
C GLU A 842 7.40 67.35 68.58
N ALA A 843 7.44 66.08 68.15
CA ALA A 843 6.27 65.28 67.85
C ALA A 843 5.38 65.08 69.10
N TRP A 844 5.97 64.72 70.25
CA TRP A 844 5.21 64.62 71.50
C TRP A 844 4.63 65.96 71.92
N ARG A 845 5.39 67.05 71.81
CA ARG A 845 4.90 68.40 72.15
C ARG A 845 3.71 68.80 71.28
N TYR A 846 3.72 68.45 69.99
CA TYR A 846 2.60 68.69 69.07
C TYR A 846 1.35 67.91 69.51
N LEU A 847 1.48 66.61 69.76
CA LEU A 847 0.38 65.76 70.21
C LEU A 847 -0.13 66.15 71.60
N GLU A 848 0.75 66.48 72.55
CA GLU A 848 0.37 66.98 73.88
C GLU A 848 -0.41 68.29 73.78
N ASN A 849 -0.03 69.19 72.86
CA ASN A 849 -0.77 70.42 72.59
C ASN A 849 -2.17 70.16 72.04
N MET A 850 -2.31 69.19 71.13
CA MET A 850 -3.61 68.72 70.63
C MET A 850 -4.45 68.10 71.75
N ASN A 851 -3.88 67.22 72.56
CA ASN A 851 -4.57 66.52 73.64
C ASN A 851 -5.03 67.49 74.76
N THR A 852 -4.23 68.52 75.04
CA THR A 852 -4.50 69.51 76.11
C THR A 852 -5.65 70.45 75.75
N HIS A 853 -5.72 70.88 74.48
CA HIS A 853 -6.69 71.89 74.03
C HIS A 853 -7.86 71.31 73.23
N GLY A 854 -7.74 70.06 72.77
CA GLY A 854 -8.75 69.39 71.98
C GLY A 854 -9.89 68.81 72.82
N HIS A 855 -11.05 68.69 72.19
CA HIS A 855 -12.22 68.03 72.74
C HIS A 855 -12.51 66.76 71.95
N TYR A 856 -12.36 65.60 72.60
CA TYR A 856 -12.59 64.30 71.99
C TYR A 856 -14.08 63.94 72.02
N GLU A 857 -14.62 63.59 70.85
CA GLU A 857 -15.88 62.87 70.73
C GLU A 857 -15.64 61.35 70.76
N GLN A 858 -14.51 60.93 70.20
CA GLN A 858 -14.02 59.57 70.24
C GLN A 858 -12.49 59.58 70.37
N ALA A 859 -11.94 58.80 71.30
CA ALA A 859 -10.50 58.66 71.48
C ALA A 859 -10.06 57.22 71.20
N ASP A 860 -8.90 57.04 70.57
CA ASP A 860 -8.31 55.72 70.37
C ASP A 860 -7.64 55.26 71.68
N PRO A 861 -8.04 54.13 72.27
CA PRO A 861 -7.39 53.60 73.47
C PRO A 861 -5.93 53.18 73.26
N ASN A 862 -5.48 53.01 72.01
CA ASN A 862 -4.12 52.62 71.65
C ASN A 862 -3.25 53.80 71.16
N ALA A 863 -3.61 55.04 71.49
CA ALA A 863 -2.81 56.20 71.11
C ALA A 863 -1.35 56.07 71.63
N PRO A 864 -0.33 56.42 70.83
CA PRO A 864 1.06 56.19 71.18
C PRO A 864 1.47 56.99 72.43
N THR A 865 2.22 56.34 73.31
CA THR A 865 2.80 56.93 74.51
C THR A 865 4.04 57.77 74.17
N LYS A 866 4.43 58.67 75.07
CA LYS A 866 5.63 59.49 74.90
C LYS A 866 6.89 58.65 74.66
N ASP A 867 7.02 57.52 75.36
CA ASP A 867 8.19 56.64 75.24
C ASP A 867 8.23 55.95 73.88
N GLU A 868 7.07 55.56 73.33
CA GLU A 868 6.97 54.96 71.99
C GLU A 868 7.36 55.96 70.89
N ILE A 869 6.91 57.22 70.97
CA ILE A 869 7.27 58.27 70.00
C ILE A 869 8.77 58.60 70.05
N LEU A 870 9.37 58.58 71.24
CA LEU A 870 10.81 58.76 71.38
C LEU A 870 11.61 57.57 70.83
N GLN A 871 11.09 56.34 70.93
CA GLN A 871 11.75 55.15 70.40
C GLN A 871 11.75 55.07 68.87
N ILE A 872 10.65 55.47 68.22
CA ILE A 872 10.57 55.49 66.74
C ILE A 872 11.35 56.68 66.13
N GLY A 873 11.89 57.57 66.95
CA GLY A 873 12.79 58.65 66.52
C GLY A 873 12.08 59.91 65.98
N GLY A 874 10.75 59.99 66.05
CA GLY A 874 9.99 61.13 65.55
C GLY A 874 8.70 60.73 64.82
N LEU A 875 8.00 61.72 64.28
CA LEU A 875 6.84 61.52 63.41
C LEU A 875 6.90 62.50 62.24
N THR A 876 6.63 62.00 61.05
CA THR A 876 6.48 62.83 59.85
C THR A 876 5.01 62.86 59.44
N PHE A 877 4.40 64.04 59.41
CA PHE A 877 3.03 64.24 58.94
C PHE A 877 3.05 64.79 57.52
N ILE A 878 2.42 64.09 56.59
CA ILE A 878 2.29 64.51 55.19
C ILE A 878 0.84 64.92 54.97
N LEU A 879 0.65 66.20 54.62
CA LEU A 879 -0.65 66.84 54.45
C LEU A 879 -0.90 67.15 52.98
N ALA A 880 -2.13 66.96 52.53
CA ALA A 880 -2.64 67.44 51.26
C ALA A 880 -3.89 68.30 51.47
N ARG A 881 -3.93 69.44 50.79
CA ARG A 881 -5.03 70.41 50.90
C ARG A 881 -6.29 69.92 50.21
N THR A 882 -7.44 70.15 50.84
CA THR A 882 -8.77 70.00 50.23
C THR A 882 -9.49 71.34 50.20
N SER A 883 -10.62 71.43 49.52
CA SER A 883 -11.43 72.66 49.44
C SER A 883 -12.03 73.12 50.78
N HIS A 884 -12.15 72.22 51.77
CA HIS A 884 -12.76 72.49 53.08
C HIS A 884 -11.83 72.16 54.26
N GLY A 885 -10.56 71.84 53.99
CA GLY A 885 -9.56 71.53 55.00
C GLY A 885 -8.37 70.76 54.43
N GLU A 886 -8.09 69.58 54.98
CA GLU A 886 -6.96 68.74 54.59
C GLU A 886 -7.27 67.25 54.77
N ILE A 887 -6.52 66.42 54.06
CA ILE A 887 -6.28 65.03 54.42
C ILE A 887 -4.79 64.84 54.68
N GLY A 888 -4.42 63.82 55.45
CA GLY A 888 -3.01 63.55 55.68
C GLY A 888 -2.75 62.14 56.15
N PHE A 889 -1.48 61.75 56.09
CA PHE A 889 -1.00 60.52 56.70
C PHE A 889 0.31 60.75 57.47
N SER A 890 0.65 59.82 58.35
CA SER A 890 1.87 59.87 59.14
C SER A 890 2.78 58.69 58.82
N LEU A 891 4.09 58.93 58.97
CA LEU A 891 5.15 57.93 58.96
C LEU A 891 5.93 58.01 60.26
N ALA A 892 6.34 56.84 60.76
CA ALA A 892 7.28 56.72 61.87
C ALA A 892 8.66 57.30 61.51
N GLY A 893 9.21 58.12 62.41
CA GLY A 893 10.53 58.75 62.28
C GLY A 893 10.51 60.16 61.67
N GLU A 894 11.65 60.85 61.78
CA GLU A 894 11.90 62.15 61.15
C GLU A 894 12.41 61.94 59.72
N ILE A 895 11.53 62.08 58.72
CA ILE A 895 11.81 61.85 57.30
C ILE A 895 11.62 63.17 56.55
N PRO A 896 12.67 63.99 56.35
CA PRO A 896 12.54 65.30 55.71
C PRO A 896 12.12 65.23 54.23
N ASN A 897 12.49 64.15 53.54
CA ASN A 897 12.20 63.92 52.12
C ASN A 897 11.50 62.55 51.94
N PRO A 898 10.20 62.44 52.27
CA PRO A 898 9.46 61.20 52.05
C PRO A 898 9.30 60.91 50.54
N PRO A 899 8.97 59.66 50.14
CA PRO A 899 8.83 59.30 48.74
C PRO A 899 7.90 60.24 47.97
N GLN A 900 8.40 60.85 46.90
CA GLN A 900 7.66 61.85 46.12
C GLN A 900 6.37 61.27 45.52
N GLU A 901 6.41 60.00 45.11
CA GLU A 901 5.25 59.28 44.59
C GLU A 901 4.10 59.21 45.60
N SER A 902 4.38 58.97 46.88
CA SER A 902 3.37 58.95 47.94
C SER A 902 2.73 60.33 48.16
N ILE A 903 3.51 61.42 48.03
CA ILE A 903 2.98 62.78 48.09
C ILE A 903 2.05 63.05 46.90
N ASP A 904 2.49 62.69 45.70
CA ASP A 904 1.73 62.93 44.47
C ASP A 904 0.40 62.13 44.48
N THR A 905 0.43 60.87 44.95
CA THR A 905 -0.76 60.05 45.14
C THR A 905 -1.71 60.66 46.19
N LEU A 906 -1.18 61.16 47.32
CA LEU A 906 -2.01 61.80 48.36
C LEU A 906 -2.72 63.05 47.83
N VAL A 907 -2.05 63.88 47.02
CA VAL A 907 -2.64 65.06 46.39
C VAL A 907 -3.79 64.67 45.44
N ARG A 908 -3.65 63.57 44.69
CA ARG A 908 -4.75 63.04 43.86
C ARG A 908 -5.93 62.55 44.71
N PHE A 909 -5.65 61.86 45.82
CA PHE A 909 -6.66 61.40 46.79
C PHE A 909 -7.42 62.58 47.42
N ALA A 910 -6.75 63.71 47.71
CA ALA A 910 -7.37 64.92 48.21
C ALA A 910 -8.41 65.50 47.24
N GLY A 911 -8.11 65.48 45.94
CA GLY A 911 -9.06 65.90 44.90
C GLY A 911 -10.32 65.04 44.83
N VAL A 912 -10.22 63.72 45.08
CA VAL A 912 -11.40 62.83 45.16
C VAL A 912 -12.15 63.02 46.47
N PHE A 913 -11.44 63.27 47.58
CA PHE A 913 -12.06 63.55 48.87
C PHE A 913 -12.96 64.79 48.83
N ASP A 914 -12.63 65.81 48.05
CA ASP A 914 -13.50 66.97 47.84
C ASP A 914 -14.89 66.59 47.29
N LEU A 915 -14.96 65.57 46.44
CA LEU A 915 -16.23 65.03 45.96
C LEU A 915 -16.99 64.32 47.09
N ALA A 916 -16.29 63.53 47.90
CA ALA A 916 -16.85 62.86 49.09
C ALA A 916 -17.47 63.86 50.05
N TYR A 917 -16.74 64.93 50.30
CA TYR A 917 -17.11 65.98 51.23
C TYR A 917 -18.31 66.79 50.73
N LYS A 918 -18.33 67.15 49.44
CA LYS A 918 -19.51 67.79 48.83
C LYS A 918 -20.75 66.89 48.90
N ARG A 919 -20.59 65.59 48.65
CA ARG A 919 -21.68 64.61 48.75
C ARG A 919 -22.19 64.46 50.18
N PHE A 920 -21.31 64.49 51.17
CA PHE A 920 -21.67 64.55 52.58
C PHE A 920 -22.59 65.74 52.89
N GLU A 921 -22.27 66.94 52.39
CA GLU A 921 -23.12 68.12 52.57
C GLU A 921 -24.49 67.98 51.87
N ASP A 922 -24.50 67.42 50.66
CA ASP A 922 -25.74 67.17 49.92
C ASP A 922 -26.61 66.12 50.61
N LEU A 923 -26.02 65.05 51.16
CA LEU A 923 -26.73 64.01 51.91
C LEU A 923 -27.28 64.55 53.23
N LYS A 924 -26.52 65.39 53.96
CA LYS A 924 -27.05 66.10 55.14
C LYS A 924 -28.31 66.91 54.81
N LYS A 925 -28.32 67.60 53.65
CA LYS A 925 -29.50 68.31 53.15
C LYS A 925 -30.61 67.35 52.68
N ALA A 926 -30.25 66.24 52.04
CA ALA A 926 -31.19 65.24 51.51
C ALA A 926 -31.86 64.42 52.61
N GLU A 927 -31.17 64.03 53.68
CA GLU A 927 -31.72 63.36 54.87
C GLU A 927 -32.82 64.20 55.52
N ALA A 928 -32.57 65.51 55.66
CA ALA A 928 -33.57 66.47 56.12
C ALA A 928 -34.81 66.52 55.18
N ASN A 929 -34.61 66.36 53.87
CA ASN A 929 -35.69 66.28 52.87
C ASN A 929 -36.33 64.88 52.77
N ALA A 930 -35.62 63.79 53.03
CA ALA A 930 -36.09 62.41 52.95
C ALA A 930 -36.99 62.06 54.14
N GLN A 931 -36.75 62.65 55.32
CA GLN A 931 -37.73 62.66 56.41
C GLN A 931 -39.08 63.27 55.97
N LYS A 932 -39.05 64.24 55.04
CA LYS A 932 -40.24 64.84 54.44
C LYS A 932 -40.86 63.93 53.37
N ALA A 933 -40.05 63.29 52.51
CA ALA A 933 -40.48 62.44 51.39
C ALA A 933 -40.82 60.97 51.75
N ALA A 934 -40.37 60.44 52.90
CA ALA A 934 -40.77 59.11 53.39
C ALA A 934 -42.28 59.02 53.66
N LYS A 935 -42.94 60.17 53.89
CA LYS A 935 -44.40 60.28 53.90
C LYS A 935 -45.03 60.06 52.52
N ASP A 936 -44.31 60.32 51.44
CA ASP A 936 -44.80 60.23 50.06
C ASP A 936 -44.50 58.86 49.40
N LEU A 937 -43.47 58.14 49.86
CA LEU A 937 -42.93 56.89 49.26
C LEU A 937 -43.87 55.66 49.34
N ILE A 938 -44.88 55.66 50.20
CA ILE A 938 -45.88 54.57 50.25
C ILE A 938 -46.59 54.42 48.89
N VAL A 939 -46.75 55.51 48.14
CA VAL A 939 -47.46 55.56 46.86
C VAL A 939 -46.66 54.94 45.70
N ILE A 940 -45.32 54.93 45.76
CA ILE A 940 -44.46 54.56 44.62
C ILE A 940 -44.15 53.06 44.55
N LYS A 941 -44.23 52.33 45.66
CA LYS A 941 -43.94 50.89 45.72
C LYS A 941 -44.83 50.03 44.82
N GLU A 942 -46.05 50.48 44.52
CA GLU A 942 -46.96 49.76 43.63
C GLU A 942 -46.54 49.81 42.15
N ALA A 943 -45.82 50.87 41.73
CA ALA A 943 -45.38 51.02 40.34
C ALA A 943 -44.21 50.09 39.98
N LYS A 944 -43.28 49.86 40.91
CA LYS A 944 -42.05 49.04 40.70
C LYS A 944 -42.38 47.58 40.35
N LYS A 945 -43.42 47.02 40.95
CA LYS A 945 -43.80 45.61 40.77
C LYS A 945 -44.21 45.26 39.32
N LYS A 946 -44.61 46.25 38.52
CA LYS A 946 -44.92 46.08 37.08
C LYS A 946 -43.68 45.97 36.20
N ALA A 947 -42.59 46.66 36.55
CA ALA A 947 -41.39 46.73 35.71
C ALA A 947 -40.54 45.45 35.78
N GLU A 948 -40.47 44.80 36.95
CA GLU A 948 -39.69 43.57 37.16
C GLU A 948 -40.24 42.40 36.32
N LYS A 949 -41.54 42.39 36.03
CA LYS A 949 -42.17 41.35 35.21
C LYS A 949 -41.75 41.43 33.74
N ALA A 950 -41.59 42.63 33.19
CA ALA A 950 -41.21 42.85 31.80
C ALA A 950 -39.75 42.46 31.49
N LEU A 951 -38.86 42.57 32.49
CA LEU A 951 -37.43 42.24 32.32
C LEU A 951 -37.19 40.73 32.15
N ILE A 952 -37.99 39.91 32.83
CA ILE A 952 -37.89 38.44 32.76
C ILE A 952 -38.32 37.94 31.38
N GLU A 953 -39.37 38.53 30.81
CA GLU A 953 -39.87 38.19 29.48
C GLU A 953 -38.85 38.50 28.37
N LEU A 954 -38.07 39.58 28.53
CA LEU A 954 -37.05 39.97 27.54
C LEU A 954 -35.87 39.00 27.45
N LYS A 955 -35.40 38.46 28.59
CA LYS A 955 -34.28 37.51 28.61
C LYS A 955 -34.61 36.18 27.94
N ALA A 956 -35.82 35.67 28.15
CA ALA A 956 -36.27 34.42 27.53
C ALA A 956 -36.34 34.52 26.00
N ALA A 957 -36.75 35.68 25.46
CA ALA A 957 -36.80 35.92 24.02
C ALA A 957 -35.41 35.92 23.36
N GLN A 958 -34.37 36.36 24.08
CA GLN A 958 -33.01 36.48 23.55
C GLN A 958 -32.32 35.11 23.42
N GLU A 959 -32.51 34.19 24.36
CA GLU A 959 -32.01 32.80 24.25
C GLU A 959 -32.68 32.04 23.11
N GLN A 960 -33.97 32.31 22.86
CA GLN A 960 -34.73 31.68 21.78
C GLN A 960 -34.20 32.08 20.39
N LEU A 961 -33.77 33.33 20.21
CA LEU A 961 -33.19 33.83 18.96
C LEU A 961 -31.82 33.21 18.66
N ILE A 962 -30.96 33.07 19.66
CA ILE A 962 -29.63 32.44 19.51
C ILE A 962 -29.76 30.97 19.08
N GLN A 963 -30.78 30.28 19.59
CA GLN A 963 -31.04 28.88 19.24
C GLN A 963 -31.55 28.73 17.80
N GLN A 964 -32.38 29.67 17.32
CA GLN A 964 -32.85 29.70 15.93
C GLN A 964 -31.73 29.94 14.92
N GLU A 965 -30.77 30.82 15.24
CA GLU A 965 -29.63 31.13 14.37
C GLU A 965 -28.71 29.92 14.15
N LYS A 966 -28.43 29.14 15.21
CA LYS A 966 -27.61 27.91 15.11
C LYS A 966 -28.26 26.83 14.25
N LEU A 967 -29.57 26.65 14.38
CA LEU A 967 -30.32 25.65 13.62
C LEU A 967 -30.39 26.01 12.13
N ALA A 968 -30.58 27.30 11.81
CA ALA A 968 -30.59 27.77 10.43
C ALA A 968 -29.24 27.55 9.71
N SER A 969 -28.13 27.83 10.39
CA SER A 969 -26.77 27.62 9.86
C SER A 969 -26.46 26.15 9.59
N LEU A 970 -26.83 25.25 10.53
CA LEU A 970 -26.63 23.81 10.38
C LEU A 970 -27.45 23.23 9.21
N GLY A 971 -28.67 23.71 8.99
CA GLY A 971 -29.54 23.27 7.91
C GLY A 971 -28.93 23.51 6.51
N GLN A 972 -28.35 24.68 6.25
CA GLN A 972 -27.81 25.02 4.94
C GLN A 972 -26.58 24.18 4.55
N LEU A 973 -25.68 23.93 5.50
CA LEU A 973 -24.46 23.12 5.30
C LEU A 973 -24.79 21.64 5.09
N THR A 974 -25.75 21.14 5.86
CA THR A 974 -26.22 19.75 5.82
C THR A 974 -26.84 19.38 4.46
N ALA A 975 -27.52 20.32 3.80
CA ALA A 975 -28.15 20.08 2.50
C ALA A 975 -27.14 19.91 1.35
N GLY A 976 -26.07 20.71 1.34
CA GLY A 976 -25.00 20.62 0.32
C GLY A 976 -24.22 19.31 0.43
N ILE A 977 -23.75 18.98 1.64
CA ILE A 977 -23.00 17.75 1.92
C ILE A 977 -23.83 16.51 1.55
N ALA A 978 -25.10 16.49 1.93
CA ALA A 978 -25.95 15.34 1.64
C ALA A 978 -26.20 15.17 0.12
N HIS A 979 -26.29 16.25 -0.65
CA HIS A 979 -26.42 16.17 -2.10
C HIS A 979 -25.15 15.61 -2.76
N GLU A 980 -23.97 15.98 -2.25
CA GLU A 980 -22.68 15.50 -2.75
C GLU A 980 -22.39 14.05 -2.39
N ILE A 981 -22.84 13.56 -1.23
CA ILE A 981 -22.68 12.16 -0.81
C ILE A 981 -23.69 11.23 -1.54
N LYS A 982 -24.90 11.72 -1.84
CA LYS A 982 -25.93 10.92 -2.51
C LYS A 982 -25.51 10.46 -3.91
N ASN A 983 -24.79 11.30 -4.64
CA ASN A 983 -24.36 11.02 -6.01
C ASN A 983 -23.42 9.80 -6.12
N PRO A 984 -22.28 9.71 -5.42
CA PRO A 984 -21.41 8.55 -5.45
C PRO A 984 -22.08 7.28 -4.90
N LEU A 985 -22.96 7.40 -3.90
CA LEU A 985 -23.70 6.26 -3.36
C LEU A 985 -24.64 5.60 -4.38
N ASN A 986 -25.33 6.41 -5.20
CA ASN A 986 -26.15 5.87 -6.29
C ASN A 986 -25.32 5.07 -7.28
N PHE A 987 -24.12 5.53 -7.64
CA PHE A 987 -23.22 4.79 -8.53
C PHE A 987 -22.78 3.46 -7.90
N VAL A 988 -22.33 3.47 -6.64
CA VAL A 988 -21.90 2.26 -5.93
C VAL A 988 -23.02 1.22 -5.84
N ASN A 989 -24.25 1.64 -5.51
CA ASN A 989 -25.39 0.73 -5.41
C ASN A 989 -25.76 0.14 -6.77
N ASN A 990 -25.86 0.98 -7.81
CA ASN A 990 -26.23 0.55 -9.17
C ASN A 990 -25.18 -0.42 -9.77
N PHE A 991 -23.88 -0.13 -9.59
CA PHE A 991 -22.83 -1.03 -10.09
C PHE A 991 -22.79 -2.35 -9.35
N SER A 992 -23.06 -2.36 -8.04
CA SER A 992 -23.13 -3.59 -7.25
C SER A 992 -24.32 -4.46 -7.66
N GLU A 993 -25.47 -3.84 -7.93
CA GLU A 993 -26.68 -4.52 -8.42
C GLU A 993 -26.47 -5.09 -9.82
N LEU A 994 -25.96 -4.29 -10.77
CA LEU A 994 -25.64 -4.74 -12.13
C LEU A 994 -24.60 -5.88 -12.13
N SER A 995 -23.57 -5.78 -11.30
CA SER A 995 -22.55 -6.83 -11.19
C SER A 995 -23.12 -8.12 -10.60
N THR A 996 -24.15 -8.02 -9.74
CA THR A 996 -24.87 -9.19 -9.22
C THR A 996 -25.69 -9.85 -10.33
N GLU A 997 -26.38 -9.07 -11.17
CA GLU A 997 -27.11 -9.56 -12.35
C GLU A 997 -26.18 -10.25 -13.36
N LEU A 998 -25.02 -9.67 -13.66
CA LEU A 998 -24.02 -10.29 -14.55
C LEU A 998 -23.49 -11.62 -14.01
N ILE A 999 -23.32 -11.74 -12.69
CA ILE A 999 -22.93 -13.02 -12.08
C ILE A 999 -24.06 -14.05 -12.20
N ASP A 1000 -25.32 -13.63 -12.11
CA ASP A 1000 -26.47 -14.51 -12.34
C ASP A 1000 -26.53 -15.02 -13.78
N GLU A 1001 -26.23 -14.17 -14.77
CA GLU A 1001 -26.09 -14.60 -16.17
C GLU A 1001 -24.94 -15.61 -16.36
N VAL A 1002 -23.82 -15.42 -15.63
CA VAL A 1002 -22.71 -16.38 -15.65
C VAL A 1002 -23.10 -17.71 -15.00
N PHE A 1003 -23.89 -17.71 -13.93
CA PHE A 1003 -24.42 -18.93 -13.33
C PHE A 1003 -25.32 -19.70 -14.30
N ASP A 1004 -26.17 -18.99 -15.05
CA ASP A 1004 -27.05 -19.59 -16.06
C ASP A 1004 -26.25 -20.25 -17.20
N GLU A 1005 -25.21 -19.60 -17.71
CA GLU A 1005 -24.34 -20.16 -18.75
C GLU A 1005 -23.48 -21.33 -18.24
N LEU A 1006 -22.96 -21.22 -17.01
CA LEU A 1006 -22.26 -22.33 -16.36
C LEU A 1006 -23.19 -23.52 -16.16
N GLY A 1007 -24.48 -23.30 -15.90
CA GLY A 1007 -25.52 -24.34 -15.79
C GLY A 1007 -25.60 -25.27 -17.00
N ASN A 1008 -25.25 -24.77 -18.20
CA ASN A 1008 -25.31 -25.51 -19.47
C ASN A 1008 -24.07 -26.37 -19.77
N LEU A 1009 -22.99 -26.24 -19.00
CA LEU A 1009 -21.75 -27.02 -19.18
C LEU A 1009 -21.80 -28.34 -18.38
N GLU A 1010 -21.10 -29.39 -18.86
CA GLU A 1010 -20.95 -30.65 -18.11
C GLU A 1010 -20.22 -30.42 -16.76
N SER A 1011 -20.57 -31.19 -15.73
CA SER A 1011 -19.96 -31.04 -14.39
C SER A 1011 -18.49 -31.42 -14.41
N SER A 1012 -17.64 -30.58 -13.83
CA SER A 1012 -16.22 -30.81 -13.63
C SER A 1012 -15.76 -30.10 -12.35
N ASP A 1013 -14.71 -30.60 -11.72
CA ASP A 1013 -14.12 -30.00 -10.50
C ASP A 1013 -13.80 -28.50 -10.72
N THR A 1014 -13.37 -28.13 -11.93
CA THR A 1014 -13.08 -26.73 -12.31
C THR A 1014 -14.35 -25.86 -12.36
N LYS A 1015 -15.48 -26.42 -12.81
CA LYS A 1015 -16.77 -25.70 -12.82
C LYS A 1015 -17.27 -25.43 -11.40
N GLU A 1016 -17.11 -26.40 -10.50
CA GLU A 1016 -17.50 -26.24 -9.08
C GLU A 1016 -16.62 -25.19 -8.37
N GLU A 1017 -15.33 -25.14 -8.68
CA GLU A 1017 -14.42 -24.11 -8.16
C GLU A 1017 -14.76 -22.70 -8.69
N ILE A 1018 -15.11 -22.58 -9.97
CA ILE A 1018 -15.59 -21.32 -10.56
C ILE A 1018 -16.90 -20.86 -9.90
N ILE A 1019 -17.85 -21.79 -9.67
CA ILE A 1019 -19.12 -21.49 -8.99
C ILE A 1019 -18.86 -20.96 -7.59
N ALA A 1020 -17.98 -21.60 -6.81
CA ALA A 1020 -17.64 -21.16 -5.45
C ALA A 1020 -17.05 -19.74 -5.43
N ILE A 1021 -16.14 -19.41 -6.38
CA ILE A 1021 -15.56 -18.07 -6.49
C ILE A 1021 -16.64 -17.04 -6.85
N LEU A 1022 -17.52 -17.35 -7.79
CA LEU A 1022 -18.60 -16.45 -8.19
C LEU A 1022 -19.62 -16.22 -7.06
N GLU A 1023 -19.91 -17.25 -6.26
CA GLU A 1023 -20.76 -17.12 -5.06
C GLU A 1023 -20.14 -16.17 -4.03
N ASP A 1024 -18.82 -16.26 -3.81
CA ASP A 1024 -18.09 -15.35 -2.92
C ASP A 1024 -18.10 -13.90 -3.44
N VAL A 1025 -17.87 -13.70 -4.75
CA VAL A 1025 -17.93 -12.37 -5.37
C VAL A 1025 -19.34 -11.80 -5.27
N LYS A 1026 -20.38 -12.60 -5.55
CA LYS A 1026 -21.77 -12.22 -5.41
C LYS A 1026 -22.10 -11.82 -3.97
N SER A 1027 -21.66 -12.61 -2.98
CA SER A 1027 -21.84 -12.31 -1.56
C SER A 1027 -21.23 -10.96 -1.16
N ASN A 1028 -20.04 -10.64 -1.69
CA ASN A 1028 -19.39 -9.36 -1.44
C ASN A 1028 -20.15 -8.19 -2.07
N LEU A 1029 -20.62 -8.33 -3.31
CA LEU A 1029 -21.40 -7.29 -3.99
C LEU A 1029 -22.74 -7.01 -3.30
N VAL A 1030 -23.42 -8.06 -2.81
CA VAL A 1030 -24.64 -7.91 -2.01
C VAL A 1030 -24.35 -7.09 -0.74
N LYS A 1031 -23.25 -7.36 -0.03
CA LYS A 1031 -22.86 -6.57 1.15
C LYS A 1031 -22.54 -5.12 0.81
N VAL A 1032 -21.86 -4.86 -0.32
CA VAL A 1032 -21.57 -3.49 -0.77
C VAL A 1032 -22.87 -2.72 -1.04
N HIS A 1033 -23.84 -3.36 -1.70
CA HIS A 1033 -25.15 -2.77 -1.96
C HIS A 1033 -25.95 -2.50 -0.66
N GLU A 1034 -25.89 -3.41 0.32
CA GLU A 1034 -26.53 -3.20 1.63
C GLU A 1034 -25.92 -1.99 2.38
N HIS A 1035 -24.59 -1.89 2.40
CA HIS A 1035 -23.89 -0.78 3.04
C HIS A 1035 -24.10 0.55 2.33
N GLY A 1036 -24.09 0.57 0.99
CA GLY A 1036 -24.38 1.76 0.20
C GLY A 1036 -25.84 2.23 0.35
N SER A 1037 -26.80 1.30 0.41
CA SER A 1037 -28.21 1.60 0.71
C SER A 1037 -28.40 2.19 2.11
N ARG A 1038 -27.64 1.71 3.11
CA ARG A 1038 -27.65 2.29 4.45
C ARG A 1038 -27.15 3.72 4.44
N ALA A 1039 -26.03 3.99 3.78
CA ALA A 1039 -25.50 5.33 3.66
C ALA A 1039 -26.50 6.27 2.97
N ASP A 1040 -27.19 5.81 1.92
CA ASP A 1040 -28.25 6.59 1.25
C ASP A 1040 -29.42 6.90 2.19
N SER A 1041 -29.83 5.95 3.05
CA SER A 1041 -30.86 6.18 4.07
C SER A 1041 -30.47 7.22 5.13
N ILE A 1042 -29.19 7.24 5.52
CA ILE A 1042 -28.63 8.22 6.47
C ILE A 1042 -28.62 9.61 5.83
N VAL A 1043 -28.16 9.71 4.59
CA VAL A 1043 -28.12 10.95 3.81
C VAL A 1043 -29.53 11.52 3.58
N LYS A 1044 -30.51 10.67 3.25
CA LYS A 1044 -31.93 11.05 3.15
C LYS A 1044 -32.48 11.57 4.48
N SER A 1045 -32.16 10.92 5.59
CA SER A 1045 -32.59 11.35 6.93
C SER A 1045 -31.93 12.68 7.34
N MET A 1046 -30.67 12.87 6.96
CA MET A 1046 -29.90 14.11 7.16
C MET A 1046 -30.51 15.28 6.38
N LEU A 1047 -30.92 15.06 5.11
CA LEU A 1047 -31.68 16.05 4.32
C LEU A 1047 -33.03 16.41 4.94
N GLN A 1048 -33.72 15.43 5.53
CA GLN A 1048 -34.99 15.66 6.23
C GLN A 1048 -34.84 16.44 7.55
N HIS A 1049 -33.65 16.42 8.17
CA HIS A 1049 -33.33 17.20 9.36
C HIS A 1049 -32.98 18.67 9.02
N SER A 1050 -32.31 18.87 7.88
CA SER A 1050 -31.95 20.20 7.35
C SER A 1050 -33.14 21.03 6.88
N ARG A 1051 -34.22 20.37 6.41
CA ARG A 1051 -35.44 21.04 5.97
C ARG A 1051 -36.31 21.43 7.17
N SER A 1052 -35.94 22.49 7.87
CA SER A 1052 -36.89 23.32 8.62
C SER A 1052 -37.42 24.38 7.66
N SER A 1053 -38.43 24.03 6.86
CA SER A 1053 -39.18 25.02 6.08
C SER A 1053 -39.83 26.02 7.03
N GLY A 1054 -39.80 27.30 6.66
CA GLY A 1054 -40.31 28.44 7.45
C GLY A 1054 -41.83 28.46 7.63
N THR A 1055 -42.42 27.35 8.05
CA THR A 1055 -43.85 27.19 8.32
C THR A 1055 -44.13 27.71 9.73
N LYS A 1056 -45.13 28.59 9.87
CA LYS A 1056 -45.52 29.14 11.19
C LYS A 1056 -46.28 28.09 12.00
N LEU A 1057 -46.20 28.19 13.33
CA LEU A 1057 -47.08 27.45 14.24
C LEU A 1057 -48.54 27.82 13.93
N GLU A 1058 -49.38 26.80 13.76
CA GLU A 1058 -50.82 26.96 13.54
C GLU A 1058 -51.59 26.30 14.70
N SER A 1059 -52.68 26.94 15.13
CA SER A 1059 -53.62 26.33 16.06
C SER A 1059 -54.38 25.22 15.33
N LYS A 1060 -54.22 23.97 15.76
CA LYS A 1060 -54.91 22.81 15.18
C LYS A 1060 -55.45 21.90 16.25
N GLU A 1061 -56.64 21.35 16.02
CA GLU A 1061 -57.15 20.24 16.80
C GLU A 1061 -56.22 19.03 16.65
N ILE A 1062 -55.70 18.52 17.77
CA ILE A 1062 -54.65 17.50 17.73
C ILE A 1062 -55.21 16.09 17.48
N ASN A 1063 -56.42 15.82 17.97
CA ASN A 1063 -57.04 14.48 17.90
C ASN A 1063 -57.27 14.02 16.44
N PRO A 1064 -57.78 14.85 15.50
CA PRO A 1064 -57.87 14.49 14.08
C PRO A 1064 -56.52 14.11 13.46
N ILE A 1065 -55.48 14.90 13.73
CA ILE A 1065 -54.13 14.69 13.20
C ILE A 1065 -53.53 13.38 13.75
N ILE A 1066 -53.62 13.15 15.06
CA ILE A 1066 -53.17 11.90 15.68
C ILE A 1066 -53.88 10.70 15.04
N LYS A 1067 -55.20 10.78 14.90
CA LYS A 1067 -55.99 9.68 14.31
C LYS A 1067 -55.58 9.41 12.86
N GLU A 1068 -55.38 10.44 12.06
CA GLU A 1068 -54.93 10.32 10.67
C GLU A 1068 -53.57 9.65 10.57
N PHE A 1069 -52.56 10.16 11.29
CA PHE A 1069 -51.19 9.68 11.15
C PHE A 1069 -50.92 8.37 11.87
N VAL A 1070 -51.66 8.03 12.93
CA VAL A 1070 -51.63 6.67 13.51
C VAL A 1070 -52.19 5.66 12.51
N ASN A 1071 -53.30 5.98 11.84
CA ASN A 1071 -53.87 5.11 10.80
C ASN A 1071 -52.93 4.99 9.59
N LEU A 1072 -52.29 6.09 9.17
CA LEU A 1072 -51.31 6.08 8.09
C LEU A 1072 -50.12 5.18 8.43
N ALA A 1073 -49.56 5.30 9.63
CA ALA A 1073 -48.49 4.42 10.10
C ALA A 1073 -48.93 2.94 10.13
N PHE A 1074 -50.16 2.68 10.58
CA PHE A 1074 -50.72 1.32 10.61
C PHE A 1074 -50.89 0.73 9.21
N HIS A 1075 -51.44 1.49 8.26
CA HIS A 1075 -51.55 1.05 6.86
C HIS A 1075 -50.19 0.84 6.21
N GLY A 1076 -49.22 1.72 6.48
CA GLY A 1076 -47.84 1.56 6.03
C GLY A 1076 -47.21 0.27 6.57
N MET A 1077 -47.40 -0.03 7.85
CA MET A 1077 -46.93 -1.28 8.46
C MET A 1077 -47.58 -2.52 7.83
N ARG A 1078 -48.88 -2.48 7.51
CA ARG A 1078 -49.59 -3.60 6.86
C ARG A 1078 -49.19 -3.82 5.40
N ALA A 1079 -48.78 -2.77 4.70
CA ALA A 1079 -48.33 -2.85 3.30
C ALA A 1079 -46.83 -3.19 3.16
N GLY A 1080 -46.08 -3.22 4.27
CA GLY A 1080 -44.64 -3.48 4.29
C GLY A 1080 -44.26 -4.97 4.17
N LYS A 1081 -42.96 -5.24 4.08
CA LYS A 1081 -42.40 -6.60 3.84
C LYS A 1081 -42.78 -7.63 4.93
N ASN A 1082 -42.98 -7.19 6.18
CA ASN A 1082 -43.27 -8.05 7.35
C ASN A 1082 -44.43 -7.50 8.19
N PRO A 1083 -45.69 -7.64 7.74
CA PRO A 1083 -46.84 -7.10 8.45
C PRO A 1083 -47.13 -7.91 9.73
N ILE A 1084 -47.47 -7.21 10.80
CA ILE A 1084 -47.93 -7.80 12.07
C ILE A 1084 -49.38 -7.42 12.34
N ASN A 1085 -50.14 -8.29 13.00
CA ASN A 1085 -51.51 -7.95 13.39
C ASN A 1085 -51.48 -7.12 14.67
N VAL A 1086 -51.82 -5.84 14.60
CA VAL A 1086 -51.79 -4.91 15.74
C VAL A 1086 -53.19 -4.39 16.01
N THR A 1087 -53.62 -4.46 17.27
CA THR A 1087 -54.83 -3.79 17.74
C THR A 1087 -54.50 -2.33 18.05
N ILE A 1088 -55.16 -1.39 17.37
CA ILE A 1088 -55.04 0.06 17.63
C ILE A 1088 -56.13 0.49 18.61
N ASP A 1089 -55.74 1.01 19.78
CA ASP A 1089 -56.61 1.49 20.87
C ASP A 1089 -56.44 3.00 21.01
N LEU A 1090 -57.34 3.78 20.38
CA LEU A 1090 -57.34 5.25 20.44
C LEU A 1090 -58.27 5.73 21.57
N GLN A 1091 -57.69 6.32 22.61
CA GLN A 1091 -58.40 6.92 23.75
C GLN A 1091 -58.20 8.43 23.72
N LEU A 1092 -58.92 9.09 22.81
CA LEU A 1092 -58.76 10.51 22.55
C LEU A 1092 -59.76 11.32 23.40
N ASP A 1093 -59.26 12.15 24.31
CA ASP A 1093 -60.09 13.05 25.12
C ASP A 1093 -60.57 14.24 24.28
N GLU A 1094 -61.90 14.40 24.18
CA GLU A 1094 -62.55 15.45 23.38
C GLU A 1094 -62.25 16.87 23.90
N HIS A 1095 -61.80 17.02 25.15
CA HIS A 1095 -61.52 18.31 25.78
C HIS A 1095 -60.06 18.78 25.64
N VAL A 1096 -59.25 18.04 24.90
CA VAL A 1096 -57.83 18.36 24.64
C VAL A 1096 -57.69 19.68 23.87
N GLY A 1097 -58.62 20.00 22.97
CA GLY A 1097 -58.63 21.26 22.24
C GLY A 1097 -57.52 21.37 21.20
N GLU A 1098 -57.17 22.61 20.86
CA GLU A 1098 -56.15 22.93 19.86
C GLU A 1098 -54.76 23.07 20.48
N LEU A 1099 -53.73 22.71 19.70
CA LEU A 1099 -52.33 22.98 20.00
C LEU A 1099 -51.71 23.83 18.89
N GLN A 1100 -50.80 24.72 19.27
CA GLN A 1100 -49.96 25.47 18.36
C GLN A 1100 -48.86 24.55 17.82
N ILE A 1101 -49.00 24.07 16.59
CA ILE A 1101 -48.08 23.10 15.98
C ILE A 1101 -47.80 23.42 14.51
N ILE A 1102 -46.68 22.93 13.99
CA ILE A 1102 -46.44 22.80 12.55
C ILE A 1102 -46.96 21.41 12.17
N SER A 1103 -48.08 21.34 11.46
CA SER A 1103 -48.78 20.07 11.20
C SER A 1103 -47.88 19.01 10.53
N GLU A 1104 -47.02 19.42 9.60
CA GLU A 1104 -46.08 18.53 8.91
C GLU A 1104 -45.04 17.95 9.87
N ASP A 1105 -44.44 18.78 10.73
CA ASP A 1105 -43.46 18.30 11.70
C ASP A 1105 -44.10 17.42 12.79
N PHE A 1106 -45.26 17.83 13.28
CA PHE A 1106 -46.00 17.05 14.26
C PHE A 1106 -46.44 15.69 13.71
N SER A 1107 -46.87 15.63 12.45
CA SER A 1107 -47.21 14.36 11.80
C SER A 1107 -46.02 13.40 11.69
N ARG A 1108 -44.82 13.91 11.42
CA ARG A 1108 -43.57 13.14 11.43
C ARG A 1108 -43.28 12.54 12.81
N VAL A 1109 -43.53 13.29 13.88
CA VAL A 1109 -43.39 12.77 15.26
C VAL A 1109 -44.30 11.57 15.47
N ILE A 1110 -45.58 11.69 15.11
CA ILE A 1110 -46.56 10.60 15.27
C ILE A 1110 -46.16 9.38 14.44
N LEU A 1111 -45.78 9.57 13.18
CA LEU A 1111 -45.32 8.48 12.32
C LEU A 1111 -44.09 7.78 12.89
N ASN A 1112 -43.08 8.53 13.35
CA ASN A 1112 -41.85 7.97 13.89
C ASN A 1112 -42.10 7.15 15.16
N LEU A 1113 -42.89 7.69 16.10
CA LEU A 1113 -43.19 7.00 17.36
C LEU A 1113 -44.05 5.74 17.12
N CYS A 1114 -45.03 5.80 16.22
CA CYS A 1114 -45.84 4.63 15.84
C CYS A 1114 -45.01 3.55 15.12
N ASN A 1115 -44.14 3.93 14.19
CA ASN A 1115 -43.27 2.97 13.49
C ASN A 1115 -42.29 2.29 14.45
N ASN A 1116 -41.68 3.06 15.37
CA ASN A 1116 -40.82 2.49 16.41
C ASN A 1116 -41.60 1.51 17.31
N ALA A 1117 -42.86 1.83 17.64
CA ALA A 1117 -43.73 0.93 18.38
C ALA A 1117 -44.05 -0.36 17.60
N PHE A 1118 -44.33 -0.28 16.29
CA PHE A 1118 -44.56 -1.45 15.44
C PHE A 1118 -43.34 -2.36 15.34
N ASP A 1119 -42.16 -1.79 15.17
CA ASP A 1119 -40.93 -2.58 15.12
C ASP A 1119 -40.64 -3.26 16.46
N ALA A 1120 -40.81 -2.54 17.58
CA ALA A 1120 -40.70 -3.11 18.93
C ALA A 1120 -41.70 -4.27 19.15
N MET A 1121 -42.95 -4.12 18.69
CA MET A 1121 -43.94 -5.19 18.78
C MET A 1121 -43.59 -6.38 17.87
N ARG A 1122 -42.97 -6.15 16.71
CA ARG A 1122 -42.51 -7.20 15.79
C ARG A 1122 -41.38 -8.03 16.42
N ASP A 1123 -40.42 -7.37 17.05
CA ASP A 1123 -39.31 -8.04 17.75
C ASP A 1123 -39.83 -8.93 18.89
N LYS A 1124 -40.85 -8.46 19.60
CA LYS A 1124 -41.52 -9.29 20.62
C LYS A 1124 -42.26 -10.47 20.01
N LEU A 1125 -43.04 -10.25 18.96
CA LEU A 1125 -43.77 -11.33 18.27
C LEU A 1125 -42.81 -12.44 17.78
N ASN A 1126 -41.66 -12.05 17.23
CA ASN A 1126 -40.64 -12.98 16.76
C ASN A 1126 -39.96 -13.76 17.89
N SER A 1127 -39.88 -13.21 19.10
CA SER A 1127 -39.23 -13.85 20.25
C SER A 1127 -40.16 -14.76 21.06
N VAL A 1128 -41.46 -14.45 21.19
CA VAL A 1128 -42.41 -15.25 22.01
C VAL A 1128 -43.41 -16.10 21.18
N GLY A 1129 -43.48 -15.90 19.86
CA GLY A 1129 -44.39 -16.62 18.96
C GLY A 1129 -45.83 -16.09 18.97
N ALA A 1130 -46.54 -16.26 17.84
CA ALA A 1130 -47.86 -15.67 17.61
C ALA A 1130 -49.00 -16.20 18.52
N SER A 1131 -48.82 -17.36 19.15
CA SER A 1131 -49.83 -17.98 20.01
C SER A 1131 -49.94 -17.38 21.41
N ASN A 1132 -48.94 -16.60 21.86
CA ASN A 1132 -48.87 -16.07 23.23
C ASN A 1132 -48.76 -14.53 23.31
N TYR A 1133 -48.90 -13.81 22.19
CA TYR A 1133 -48.72 -12.35 22.16
C TYR A 1133 -49.66 -11.66 21.17
N GLU A 1134 -50.50 -10.77 21.69
CA GLU A 1134 -51.32 -9.86 20.90
C GLU A 1134 -50.69 -8.47 20.89
N ALA A 1135 -50.17 -8.04 19.74
CA ALA A 1135 -49.59 -6.71 19.59
C ALA A 1135 -50.68 -5.63 19.73
N LYS A 1136 -50.42 -4.63 20.58
CA LYS A 1136 -51.36 -3.56 20.89
C LYS A 1136 -50.65 -2.21 20.97
N LEU A 1137 -51.06 -1.28 20.10
CA LEU A 1137 -50.68 0.13 20.17
C LEU A 1137 -51.83 0.91 20.82
N ARG A 1138 -51.56 1.57 21.93
CA ARG A 1138 -52.52 2.46 22.58
C ARG A 1138 -52.04 3.91 22.45
N VAL A 1139 -52.93 4.79 21.99
CA VAL A 1139 -52.67 6.24 21.94
C VAL A 1139 -53.70 6.96 22.78
N ILE A 1140 -53.25 7.72 23.77
CA ILE A 1140 -54.12 8.40 24.75
C ILE A 1140 -53.87 9.89 24.68
N THR A 1141 -54.92 10.70 24.60
CA THR A 1141 -54.80 12.16 24.83
C THR A 1141 -55.53 12.53 26.12
N LYS A 1142 -54.96 13.48 26.88
CA LYS A 1142 -55.54 13.96 28.15
C LYS A 1142 -55.38 15.46 28.28
N ALA A 1143 -56.47 16.14 28.62
CA ALA A 1143 -56.43 17.53 29.03
C ALA A 1143 -56.26 17.64 30.55
N SER A 1144 -55.28 18.41 31.01
CA SER A 1144 -55.18 18.86 32.41
C SER A 1144 -55.36 20.39 32.50
N LYS A 1145 -55.44 20.95 33.72
CA LYS A 1145 -55.65 22.40 33.91
C LYS A 1145 -54.59 23.26 33.21
N ASN A 1146 -53.35 22.78 33.11
CA ASN A 1146 -52.21 23.56 32.61
C ASN A 1146 -51.45 22.91 31.44
N ALA A 1147 -51.80 21.68 31.05
CA ALA A 1147 -51.07 20.94 30.02
C ALA A 1147 -51.94 19.94 29.25
N ILE A 1148 -51.58 19.70 28.00
CA ILE A 1148 -52.09 18.64 27.14
C ILE A 1148 -51.06 17.52 27.10
N GLN A 1149 -51.49 16.29 27.34
CA GLN A 1149 -50.63 15.11 27.35
C GLN A 1149 -51.06 14.14 26.24
N ILE A 1150 -50.10 13.65 25.47
CA ILE A 1150 -50.28 12.65 24.41
C ILE A 1150 -49.37 11.47 24.74
N ASP A 1151 -49.96 10.31 24.99
CA ASP A 1151 -49.24 9.07 25.32
C ASP A 1151 -49.28 8.13 24.12
N ILE A 1152 -48.12 7.70 23.64
CA ILE A 1152 -48.00 6.60 22.65
C ILE A 1152 -47.40 5.41 23.38
N GLN A 1153 -48.22 4.37 23.58
CA GLN A 1153 -47.89 3.19 24.36
C GLN A 1153 -47.89 1.93 23.49
N ASP A 1154 -46.78 1.22 23.47
CA ASP A 1154 -46.64 -0.12 22.89
C ASP A 1154 -46.55 -1.18 23.99
N ASN A 1155 -46.80 -2.44 23.60
CA ASN A 1155 -46.58 -3.60 24.46
C ASN A 1155 -45.39 -4.47 24.01
N GLY A 1156 -44.39 -3.88 23.34
CA GLY A 1156 -43.15 -4.50 22.89
C GLY A 1156 -42.19 -4.91 24.04
N PRO A 1157 -40.89 -5.13 23.74
CA PRO A 1157 -39.92 -5.59 24.74
C PRO A 1157 -39.55 -4.53 25.79
N GLY A 1158 -39.85 -3.25 25.54
CA GLY A 1158 -39.45 -2.14 26.42
C GLY A 1158 -38.03 -1.65 26.14
N ILE A 1159 -37.60 -0.60 26.87
CA ILE A 1159 -36.26 0.00 26.75
C ILE A 1159 -35.46 -0.28 28.04
N PRO A 1160 -34.31 -1.00 27.95
CA PRO A 1160 -33.40 -1.22 29.08
C PRO A 1160 -32.95 0.09 29.74
N LYS A 1161 -32.69 0.04 31.05
CA LYS A 1161 -32.38 1.25 31.85
C LYS A 1161 -31.07 1.91 31.39
N GLU A 1162 -30.11 1.11 30.93
CA GLU A 1162 -28.76 1.53 30.55
C GLU A 1162 -28.73 2.39 29.27
N ILE A 1163 -29.73 2.23 28.39
CA ILE A 1163 -29.79 2.92 27.10
C ILE A 1163 -30.86 4.01 27.05
N ARG A 1164 -31.71 4.13 28.08
CA ARG A 1164 -32.87 5.03 28.12
C ARG A 1164 -32.51 6.50 27.87
N ASP A 1165 -31.40 6.97 28.41
CA ASP A 1165 -30.97 8.36 28.21
C ASP A 1165 -30.26 8.56 26.86
N LYS A 1166 -29.86 7.45 26.21
CA LYS A 1166 -29.16 7.44 24.92
C LYS A 1166 -30.12 7.36 23.73
N VAL A 1167 -31.34 6.85 23.90
CA VAL A 1167 -32.30 6.67 22.77
C VAL A 1167 -32.75 7.98 22.12
N LEU A 1168 -32.57 9.11 22.81
CA LEU A 1168 -32.86 10.45 22.26
C LEU A 1168 -31.62 11.10 21.62
N GLN A 1169 -30.44 10.49 21.74
CA GLN A 1169 -29.22 10.99 21.10
C GLN A 1169 -29.25 10.70 19.59
N PRO A 1170 -28.80 11.64 18.75
CA PRO A 1170 -28.69 11.41 17.31
C PRO A 1170 -27.84 10.18 17.00
N PHE A 1171 -28.26 9.41 15.98
CA PHE A 1171 -27.60 8.19 15.46
C PHE A 1171 -27.62 6.97 16.39
N PHE A 1172 -28.27 7.05 17.56
CA PHE A 1172 -28.43 5.89 18.44
C PHE A 1172 -29.53 4.94 17.92
N THR A 1173 -29.20 3.67 17.67
CA THR A 1173 -30.16 2.63 17.22
C THR A 1173 -29.80 1.25 17.76
N THR A 1174 -30.81 0.43 18.07
CA THR A 1174 -30.67 -0.97 18.52
C THR A 1174 -31.07 -2.00 17.45
N LYS A 1175 -31.54 -1.53 16.29
CA LYS A 1175 -31.93 -2.38 15.15
C LYS A 1175 -30.68 -2.96 14.47
N LYS A 1176 -30.72 -4.23 14.05
CA LYS A 1176 -29.58 -4.92 13.40
C LYS A 1176 -29.43 -4.49 11.93
N GLY A 1177 -28.19 -4.44 11.43
CA GLY A 1177 -27.92 -4.23 10.00
C GLY A 1177 -28.34 -2.85 9.47
N THR A 1178 -29.15 -2.83 8.41
CA THR A 1178 -29.57 -1.64 7.64
C THR A 1178 -30.92 -1.06 8.07
N GLU A 1179 -31.57 -1.60 9.09
CA GLU A 1179 -32.98 -1.32 9.44
C GLU A 1179 -33.23 -0.04 10.27
N GLY A 1180 -32.20 0.69 10.70
CA GLY A 1180 -32.36 1.88 11.54
C GLY A 1180 -31.29 2.95 11.38
N THR A 1181 -31.71 4.21 11.18
CA THR A 1181 -30.82 5.39 11.04
C THR A 1181 -30.46 6.04 12.37
N GLY A 1182 -31.22 5.77 13.44
CA GLY A 1182 -31.01 6.36 14.77
C GLY A 1182 -31.37 7.85 14.88
N LEU A 1183 -32.04 8.42 13.87
CA LEU A 1183 -32.40 9.85 13.85
C LEU A 1183 -33.87 10.13 14.19
N GLY A 1184 -34.75 9.14 14.09
CA GLY A 1184 -36.20 9.35 14.26
C GLY A 1184 -36.61 9.89 15.64
N LEU A 1185 -36.00 9.40 16.72
CA LEU A 1185 -36.30 9.82 18.08
C LEU A 1185 -35.68 11.18 18.43
N SER A 1186 -34.44 11.46 17.99
CA SER A 1186 -33.80 12.76 18.19
C SER A 1186 -34.55 13.88 17.46
N ILE A 1187 -34.95 13.64 16.20
CA ILE A 1187 -35.78 14.56 15.43
C ILE A 1187 -37.13 14.80 16.12
N SER A 1188 -37.74 13.74 16.64
CA SER A 1188 -39.02 13.86 17.34
C SER A 1188 -38.89 14.72 18.61
N HIS A 1189 -37.81 14.53 19.37
CA HIS A 1189 -37.50 15.34 20.55
C HIS A 1189 -37.33 16.83 20.20
N ASP A 1190 -36.58 17.14 19.14
CA ASP A 1190 -36.33 18.52 18.73
C ASP A 1190 -37.61 19.21 18.21
N ILE A 1191 -38.44 18.50 17.44
CA ILE A 1191 -39.74 19.00 16.96
C ILE A 1191 -40.64 19.33 18.15
N ILE A 1192 -40.80 18.40 19.10
CA ILE A 1192 -41.67 18.60 20.26
C ILE A 1192 -41.19 19.78 21.11
N LYS A 1193 -39.87 19.93 21.30
CA LYS A 1193 -39.28 21.08 21.99
C LYS A 1193 -39.51 22.39 21.24
N ALA A 1194 -39.38 22.39 19.91
CA ALA A 1194 -39.68 23.56 19.06
C ALA A 1194 -41.17 23.96 19.13
N HIS A 1195 -42.05 23.02 19.41
CA HIS A 1195 -43.49 23.24 19.63
C HIS A 1195 -43.82 23.61 21.09
N GLY A 1196 -42.81 23.88 21.92
CA GLY A 1196 -42.97 24.25 23.33
C GLY A 1196 -43.32 23.08 24.27
N GLY A 1197 -43.20 21.83 23.80
CA GLY A 1197 -43.49 20.62 24.57
C GLY A 1197 -42.24 19.89 25.08
N GLU A 1198 -42.47 18.79 25.82
CA GLU A 1198 -41.44 17.93 26.39
C GLU A 1198 -41.76 16.44 26.12
N ILE A 1199 -40.76 15.63 25.77
CA ILE A 1199 -40.90 14.17 25.66
C ILE A 1199 -40.36 13.50 26.93
N LYS A 1200 -41.17 12.64 27.57
CA LYS A 1200 -40.72 11.74 28.66
C LYS A 1200 -40.93 10.29 28.29
N ILE A 1201 -39.95 9.46 28.62
CA ILE A 1201 -39.98 8.02 28.32
C ILE A 1201 -40.26 7.27 29.62
N LYS A 1202 -41.33 6.49 29.63
CA LYS A 1202 -41.65 5.55 30.71
C LYS A 1202 -41.61 4.13 30.16
N SER A 1203 -40.59 3.37 30.56
CA SER A 1203 -40.54 1.92 30.35
C SER A 1203 -40.30 1.27 31.72
N SER A 1204 -41.29 0.52 32.19
CA SER A 1204 -41.39 0.13 33.60
C SER A 1204 -40.68 -1.17 33.98
N GLU A 1205 -40.25 -2.01 33.04
CA GLU A 1205 -39.48 -3.25 33.24
C GLU A 1205 -39.25 -3.92 31.86
N GLU A 1206 -38.17 -4.71 31.67
CA GLU A 1206 -38.00 -5.53 30.47
C GLU A 1206 -39.21 -6.44 30.25
N GLY A 1207 -39.76 -6.44 29.04
CA GLY A 1207 -40.92 -7.25 28.65
C GLY A 1207 -42.29 -6.60 28.84
N LYS A 1208 -42.40 -5.36 29.36
CA LYS A 1208 -43.69 -4.67 29.60
C LYS A 1208 -44.03 -3.50 28.65
N GLY A 1209 -43.23 -3.27 27.59
CA GLY A 1209 -43.47 -2.23 26.59
C GLY A 1209 -42.93 -0.84 26.96
N THR A 1210 -43.16 0.13 26.07
CA THR A 1210 -42.70 1.53 26.25
C THR A 1210 -43.86 2.50 26.15
N THR A 1211 -43.79 3.61 26.89
CA THR A 1211 -44.71 4.74 26.75
C THR A 1211 -43.91 6.02 26.55
N PHE A 1212 -44.18 6.71 25.44
CA PHE A 1212 -43.71 8.07 25.17
C PHE A 1212 -44.79 9.06 25.59
N HIS A 1213 -44.49 9.92 26.56
CA HIS A 1213 -45.33 11.01 27.04
C HIS A 1213 -44.92 12.31 26.36
N LEU A 1214 -45.77 12.88 25.52
CA LEU A 1214 -45.59 14.20 24.93
C LEU A 1214 -46.42 15.20 25.75
N LEU A 1215 -45.76 16.16 26.38
CA LEU A 1215 -46.38 17.14 27.28
C LEU A 1215 -46.32 18.52 26.64
N PHE A 1216 -47.46 19.16 26.44
CA PHE A 1216 -47.56 20.51 25.90
C PHE A 1216 -48.22 21.44 26.91
N PRO A 1217 -47.78 22.70 27.06
CA PRO A 1217 -48.51 23.68 27.84
C PRO A 1217 -49.85 23.99 27.15
N LYS A 1218 -50.92 24.11 27.92
CA LYS A 1218 -52.21 24.56 27.39
C LYS A 1218 -52.14 26.07 27.15
N THR A 1219 -52.26 26.49 25.89
CA THR A 1219 -52.31 27.91 25.49
C THR A 1219 -53.60 28.59 25.94
#